data_AF-A0A9P4SB46-F1
#
_entry.id   AF-A0A9P4SB46-F1
#
_cell.length_a   1.000
_cell.length_b   1.000
_cell.length_c   1.000
_cell.angle_alpha   90.00
_cell.angle_beta   90.00
_cell.angle_gamma   90.00
#
_symmetry.space_group_name_H-M   'P 1'
#
loop_
_entity.id
_entity.type
_entity.pdbx_description
1 polymer ?
#
loop_
_entity_poly.entity_id
_entity_poly.type
_entity_poly.pdbx_seq_one_letter_code
_entity_poly.pdbx_strand_id
1 'polypeptide(L)'
;MSALPVHRVLKKGKTAQLCYDLPHRITEAKVYPVTAPNGSTIIIYGRSNGITVLWSGGRSLKKRKASEAPQEPETNGNNEDAIMIIDSDEEEEAPTKRKADNIPDAEFESEEEETDFSESYPPIVQRLTLPLGTQVLHIAIPSIPIKPSIKGSNSLPQMFYDMIVFSVACADNSIKILTLPLSPPSNEAIEQETVGEGIVNISGPTGHQRVPDGLSMAWTAREPLSPVHELEEDDTMEIDATPTSKAFLSRSHSHPRNTQWDLVLASHSTELSGIFHIFRVPVTLDGDDYMLERPTGSSFTQYLSSPAASVTFSPAHYPSKKHLQLLIVESKGAVRIFNPLAPSRARPRSSRQETDSRNKVNRGSWVASFLTPFDLSKSKTTSADMVRRKRILSAQWTTNGSSVLMLLSDGEWGIWDFEGSGPSPPGASFGASALTFSMRGFIGAATRATHLKKPKSGRLSLEPATPNTRRVKEEALFSGSKTLSSSTVMNGGISVRTCHPLSGHPDESVIIWFGDEVYRIPQLHQFWSRSVSSGGGTGSLYGPGLSHVDGIKLFNERISHIDQFPIQRAAARVTKNTDLLIAAESRLLIHMSSAMVASANAPLFAKEKEADNTASVDQSLLLRGELDTVGLDRVMESMGSLGTAPRRVGFAA
;
A
#
# COMPACT_ATOMS: atom_id res chain seq x y z
N MET A 1 1.85 -11.95 -29.23
CA MET A 1 1.51 -12.69 -27.99
C MET A 1 2.72 -12.74 -27.07
N SER A 2 2.71 -12.07 -25.91
CA SER A 2 3.71 -12.35 -24.86
C SER A 2 3.12 -13.40 -23.94
N ALA A 3 3.76 -14.56 -23.80
CA ALA A 3 3.37 -15.57 -22.84
C ALA A 3 3.25 -14.96 -21.43
N LEU A 4 2.32 -15.50 -20.61
CA LEU A 4 2.26 -15.17 -19.19
C LEU A 4 3.62 -15.46 -18.55
N PRO A 5 4.10 -14.60 -17.64
CA PRO A 5 5.42 -14.80 -17.04
C PRO A 5 5.41 -16.10 -16.23
N VAL A 6 6.31 -17.02 -16.57
CA VAL A 6 6.51 -18.26 -15.84
C VAL A 6 7.05 -17.92 -14.46
N HIS A 7 6.38 -18.41 -13.41
CA HIS A 7 6.82 -18.20 -12.03
C HIS A 7 7.53 -19.42 -11.47
N ARG A 8 8.50 -19.17 -10.59
CA ARG A 8 9.12 -20.19 -9.75
C ARG A 8 8.56 -20.10 -8.34
N VAL A 9 8.12 -21.23 -7.79
CA VAL A 9 7.57 -21.32 -6.44
C VAL A 9 8.64 -21.82 -5.48
N LEU A 10 8.86 -21.09 -4.40
CA LEU A 10 9.72 -21.48 -3.30
C LEU A 10 8.88 -21.60 -2.03
N LYS A 11 8.66 -22.81 -1.54
CA LYS A 11 7.96 -23.05 -0.27
C LYS A 11 8.98 -23.25 0.86
N LYS A 12 8.81 -22.56 1.98
CA LYS A 12 9.59 -22.73 3.21
C LYS A 12 8.65 -22.69 4.41
N GLY A 13 8.34 -23.86 4.96
CA GLY A 13 7.41 -23.99 6.09
C GLY A 13 6.04 -23.38 5.77
N LYS A 14 5.64 -22.38 6.55
CA LYS A 14 4.36 -21.63 6.40
C LYS A 14 4.45 -20.44 5.46
N THR A 15 5.53 -20.29 4.71
CA THR A 15 5.72 -19.19 3.77
C THR A 15 5.94 -19.73 2.36
N ALA A 16 5.39 -19.02 1.38
CA ALA A 16 5.62 -19.28 -0.03
C ALA A 16 6.13 -18.00 -0.70
N GLN A 17 7.05 -18.14 -1.64
CA GLN A 17 7.53 -17.04 -2.45
C GLN A 17 7.36 -17.41 -3.92
N LEU A 18 6.62 -16.57 -4.65
CA LEU A 18 6.51 -16.62 -6.11
C LEU A 18 7.56 -15.69 -6.68
N CYS A 19 8.31 -16.16 -7.67
CA CYS A 19 9.34 -15.39 -8.35
C CYS A 19 9.03 -15.33 -9.83
N TYR A 20 8.74 -14.13 -10.34
CA TYR A 20 8.54 -13.85 -11.75
C TYR A 20 9.81 -13.21 -12.31
N ASP A 21 10.51 -13.94 -13.17
CA ASP A 21 11.69 -13.42 -13.86
C ASP A 21 11.24 -12.62 -15.09
N LEU A 22 11.58 -11.33 -15.15
CA LEU A 22 11.16 -10.45 -16.25
C LEU A 22 12.32 -10.17 -17.19
N PRO A 23 12.07 -10.05 -18.52
CA PRO A 23 13.13 -9.79 -19.50
C PRO A 23 13.58 -8.32 -19.51
N HIS A 24 13.06 -7.49 -18.61
CA HIS A 24 13.31 -6.05 -18.57
C HIS A 24 13.45 -5.57 -17.12
N ARG A 25 14.10 -4.43 -16.96
CA ARG A 25 14.31 -3.81 -15.65
C ARG A 25 13.00 -3.21 -15.12
N ILE A 26 12.73 -3.46 -13.85
CA ILE A 26 11.64 -2.86 -13.08
C ILE A 26 12.19 -1.65 -12.33
N THR A 27 11.48 -0.52 -12.40
CA THR A 27 11.84 0.71 -11.68
C THR A 27 11.05 0.85 -10.38
N GLU A 28 9.73 0.69 -10.46
CA GLU A 28 8.81 0.71 -9.32
C GLU A 28 7.64 -0.24 -9.59
N ALA A 29 7.06 -0.82 -8.54
CA ALA A 29 5.85 -1.64 -8.60
C ALA A 29 4.90 -1.28 -7.45
N LYS A 30 3.59 -1.27 -7.73
CA LYS A 30 2.53 -0.92 -6.77
C LYS A 30 1.34 -1.86 -6.89
N VAL A 31 0.67 -2.10 -5.78
CA VAL A 31 -0.61 -2.80 -5.71
C VAL A 31 -1.74 -1.77 -5.72
N TYR A 32 -2.64 -1.85 -6.70
CA TYR A 32 -3.81 -0.97 -6.72
C TYR A 32 -4.73 -1.29 -5.53
N PRO A 33 -5.28 -0.30 -4.82
CA PRO A 33 -6.00 -0.52 -3.57
C PRO A 33 -7.39 -1.17 -3.76
N VAL A 34 -8.00 -1.00 -4.94
CA VAL A 34 -9.32 -1.55 -5.29
C VAL A 34 -9.14 -2.84 -6.09
N THR A 35 -9.90 -3.87 -5.75
CA THR A 35 -9.94 -5.13 -6.52
C THR A 35 -10.84 -5.00 -7.74
N ALA A 36 -10.49 -5.68 -8.82
CA ALA A 36 -11.32 -5.72 -10.02
C ALA A 36 -12.67 -6.41 -9.77
N PRO A 37 -13.70 -6.18 -10.62
CA PRO A 37 -15.02 -6.79 -10.47
C PRO A 37 -15.03 -8.33 -10.48
N ASN A 38 -14.01 -8.94 -11.09
CA ASN A 38 -13.79 -10.38 -11.09
C ASN A 38 -13.05 -10.89 -9.83
N GLY A 39 -12.70 -10.01 -8.89
CA GLY A 39 -11.96 -10.33 -7.67
C GLY A 39 -10.43 -10.29 -7.81
N SER A 40 -9.89 -9.99 -9.00
CA SER A 40 -8.44 -9.89 -9.19
C SER A 40 -7.83 -8.72 -8.41
N THR A 41 -6.63 -8.93 -7.88
CA THR A 41 -5.77 -7.85 -7.42
C THR A 41 -4.97 -7.30 -8.59
N ILE A 42 -4.86 -5.98 -8.68
CA ILE A 42 -4.17 -5.30 -9.78
C ILE A 42 -2.76 -4.90 -9.31
N ILE A 43 -1.75 -5.29 -10.08
CA ILE A 43 -0.35 -4.92 -9.86
C ILE A 43 0.11 -4.08 -11.05
N ILE A 44 0.68 -2.91 -10.77
CA ILE A 44 1.19 -1.97 -11.77
C ILE A 44 2.70 -1.87 -11.58
N TYR A 45 3.47 -2.01 -12.64
CA TYR A 45 4.92 -1.79 -12.57
C TYR A 45 5.48 -1.07 -13.79
N GLY A 46 6.54 -0.30 -13.54
CA GLY A 46 7.22 0.54 -14.50
C GLY A 46 8.33 -0.22 -15.23
N ARG A 47 8.51 0.07 -16.51
CA ARG A 47 9.55 -0.51 -17.37
C ARG A 47 10.27 0.56 -18.19
N SER A 48 11.30 0.16 -18.92
CA SER A 48 12.10 1.03 -19.78
C SER A 48 11.33 1.69 -20.94
N ASN A 49 10.21 1.10 -21.37
CA ASN A 49 9.39 1.60 -22.46
C ASN A 49 7.89 1.58 -22.09
N GLY A 50 7.53 2.25 -21.00
CA GLY A 50 6.15 2.36 -20.51
C GLY A 50 5.87 1.58 -19.23
N ILE A 51 4.70 0.96 -19.15
CA ILE A 51 4.21 0.26 -17.95
C ILE A 51 3.59 -1.10 -18.29
N THR A 52 3.36 -1.90 -17.26
CA THR A 52 2.56 -3.11 -17.36
C THR A 52 1.61 -3.22 -16.18
N VAL A 53 0.36 -3.59 -16.47
CA VAL A 53 -0.70 -3.85 -15.51
C VAL A 53 -1.01 -5.34 -15.53
N LEU A 54 -1.03 -5.97 -14.36
CA LEU A 54 -1.33 -7.38 -14.17
C LEU A 54 -2.59 -7.52 -13.30
N TRP A 55 -3.51 -8.36 -13.72
CA TRP A 55 -4.62 -8.83 -12.89
C TRP A 55 -4.27 -10.23 -12.37
N SER A 56 -4.16 -10.38 -11.05
CA SER A 56 -3.77 -11.62 -10.39
C SER A 56 -4.85 -12.11 -9.42
N GLY A 57 -5.17 -13.40 -9.47
CA GLY A 57 -6.27 -14.04 -8.75
C GLY A 57 -7.64 -13.69 -9.32
N GLY A 58 -8.71 -14.09 -8.63
CA GLY A 58 -10.08 -13.85 -9.08
C GLY A 58 -10.54 -14.80 -10.19
N ARG A 59 -11.72 -14.54 -10.75
CA ARG A 59 -12.33 -15.35 -11.81
C ARG A 59 -11.61 -15.16 -13.15
N SER A 60 -11.34 -16.28 -13.82
CA SER A 60 -10.72 -16.33 -15.14
C SER A 60 -11.66 -15.79 -16.23
N LEU A 61 -11.06 -15.25 -17.30
CA LEU A 61 -11.79 -14.85 -18.51
C LEU A 61 -12.33 -16.09 -19.22
N LYS A 62 -13.60 -16.09 -19.63
CA LYS A 62 -14.16 -17.19 -20.43
C LYS A 62 -13.36 -17.32 -21.72
N LYS A 63 -12.69 -18.46 -21.89
CA LYS A 63 -12.20 -18.85 -23.21
C LYS A 63 -13.41 -19.25 -24.03
N ARG A 64 -13.71 -18.53 -25.11
CA ARG A 64 -14.66 -19.03 -26.11
C ARG A 64 -14.10 -20.35 -26.61
N LYS A 65 -14.77 -21.47 -26.30
CA LYS A 65 -14.40 -22.76 -26.88
C LYS A 65 -14.33 -22.54 -28.39
N ALA A 66 -13.18 -22.87 -28.99
CA ALA A 66 -13.12 -23.04 -30.43
C ALA A 66 -14.32 -23.90 -30.80
N SER A 67 -15.16 -23.37 -31.70
CA SER A 67 -16.39 -24.01 -32.16
C SER A 67 -16.19 -25.52 -32.21
N GLU A 68 -17.03 -26.27 -31.51
CA GLU A 68 -17.27 -27.66 -31.88
C GLU A 68 -17.44 -27.66 -33.40
N ALA A 69 -16.62 -28.49 -34.06
CA ALA A 69 -16.73 -28.71 -35.49
C ALA A 69 -18.22 -28.94 -35.84
N PRO A 70 -18.70 -28.47 -37.00
CA PRO A 70 -20.10 -28.62 -37.36
C PRO A 70 -20.45 -30.11 -37.25
N GLN A 71 -21.39 -30.45 -36.37
CA GLN A 71 -22.05 -31.74 -36.47
C GLN A 71 -22.68 -31.79 -37.87
N GLU A 72 -22.24 -32.76 -38.66
CA GLU A 72 -22.83 -33.07 -39.95
C GLU A 72 -24.35 -33.24 -39.75
N PRO A 73 -25.20 -32.57 -40.55
CA PRO A 73 -26.63 -32.76 -40.43
C PRO A 73 -26.97 -34.18 -40.91
N GLU A 74 -27.45 -35.01 -39.98
CA GLU A 74 -28.11 -36.26 -40.33
C GLU A 74 -29.31 -35.96 -41.22
N THR A 75 -29.20 -36.37 -42.48
CA THR A 75 -30.26 -36.35 -43.47
C THR A 75 -31.31 -37.40 -43.12
N ASN A 76 -32.55 -37.00 -42.94
CA ASN A 76 -33.72 -37.82 -43.28
C ASN A 76 -34.86 -36.88 -43.72
N GLY A 77 -35.20 -36.94 -45.01
CA GLY A 77 -36.27 -36.14 -45.60
C GLY A 77 -37.66 -36.58 -45.17
N ASN A 78 -38.65 -35.71 -45.29
CA ASN A 78 -39.63 -35.75 -46.38
C ASN A 78 -40.64 -34.59 -46.27
N ASN A 79 -41.01 -34.07 -47.43
CA ASN A 79 -42.25 -33.38 -47.82
C ASN A 79 -42.63 -31.98 -47.30
N GLU A 80 -42.59 -31.07 -48.30
CA GLU A 80 -43.70 -30.28 -48.86
C GLU A 80 -44.30 -29.10 -48.07
N ASP A 81 -44.24 -27.98 -48.80
CA ASP A 81 -45.29 -26.98 -49.05
C ASP A 81 -45.27 -25.63 -48.32
N ALA A 82 -45.68 -24.62 -49.10
CA ALA A 82 -45.99 -23.23 -48.77
C ALA A 82 -44.82 -22.20 -48.90
N ILE A 83 -44.66 -21.53 -50.07
CA ILE A 83 -45.39 -20.34 -50.58
C ILE A 83 -44.84 -19.00 -50.02
N MET A 84 -44.16 -18.28 -50.92
CA MET A 84 -44.12 -16.81 -51.20
C MET A 84 -43.87 -15.83 -50.03
N ILE A 85 -43.07 -14.76 -50.14
CA ILE A 85 -43.12 -13.64 -51.08
C ILE A 85 -41.78 -12.88 -50.97
N ILE A 86 -41.28 -12.42 -52.12
CA ILE A 86 -40.24 -11.40 -52.26
C ILE A 86 -40.97 -10.06 -52.36
N ASP A 87 -40.55 -9.05 -51.60
CA ASP A 87 -40.62 -7.62 -51.94
C ASP A 87 -39.39 -7.00 -51.22
N SER A 88 -38.31 -6.64 -51.91
CA SER A 88 -38.09 -5.36 -52.61
C SER A 88 -38.40 -4.13 -51.76
N ASP A 89 -37.36 -3.46 -51.25
CA ASP A 89 -37.16 -2.06 -51.65
C ASP A 89 -35.70 -1.60 -51.46
N GLU A 90 -35.29 -0.73 -52.35
CA GLU A 90 -33.97 -0.11 -52.52
C GLU A 90 -34.07 1.33 -52.00
N GLU A 91 -33.38 1.68 -50.90
CA GLU A 91 -33.22 3.08 -50.51
C GLU A 91 -31.80 3.35 -50.02
N GLU A 92 -31.17 4.31 -50.70
CA GLU A 92 -29.80 4.74 -50.61
C GLU A 92 -29.61 5.63 -49.36
N GLU A 93 -28.97 5.11 -48.30
CA GLU A 93 -28.62 5.91 -47.12
C GLU A 93 -27.11 6.20 -46.98
N ALA A 94 -26.84 7.48 -46.74
CA ALA A 94 -25.58 8.18 -46.50
C ALA A 94 -24.65 7.50 -45.47
N PRO A 95 -23.33 7.82 -45.44
CA PRO A 95 -22.37 7.13 -44.59
C PRO A 95 -22.66 7.42 -43.12
N THR A 96 -23.22 6.43 -42.42
CA THR A 96 -23.45 6.49 -40.98
C THR A 96 -22.11 6.42 -40.25
N LYS A 97 -21.92 7.43 -39.41
CA LYS A 97 -20.80 7.62 -38.48
C LYS A 97 -20.62 6.35 -37.64
N ARG A 98 -19.39 5.81 -37.63
CA ARG A 98 -18.96 4.73 -36.74
C ARG A 98 -19.18 5.14 -35.28
N LYS A 99 -20.19 4.58 -34.63
CA LYS A 99 -20.40 4.63 -33.18
C LYS A 99 -19.37 3.75 -32.47
N ALA A 100 -18.87 4.23 -31.34
CA ALA A 100 -17.90 3.58 -30.46
C ALA A 100 -18.55 2.54 -29.51
N ASP A 101 -19.54 1.77 -29.98
CA ASP A 101 -20.38 0.92 -29.12
C ASP A 101 -20.00 -0.58 -29.12
N ASN A 102 -18.76 -0.94 -29.48
CA ASN A 102 -18.35 -2.36 -29.51
C ASN A 102 -16.95 -2.58 -28.92
N ILE A 103 -16.78 -2.32 -27.62
CA ILE A 103 -15.78 -3.06 -26.85
C ILE A 103 -16.57 -4.17 -26.15
N PRO A 104 -16.41 -5.46 -26.54
CA PRO A 104 -17.15 -6.53 -25.90
C PRO A 104 -16.73 -6.64 -24.43
N ASP A 105 -17.71 -6.52 -23.53
CA ASP A 105 -17.52 -6.71 -22.10
C ASP A 105 -16.88 -8.08 -21.84
N ALA A 106 -15.85 -8.10 -20.99
CA ALA A 106 -15.17 -9.32 -20.61
C ALA A 106 -16.12 -10.26 -19.86
N GLU A 107 -16.47 -11.40 -20.46
CA GLU A 107 -17.24 -12.44 -19.77
C GLU A 107 -16.32 -13.31 -18.87
N PHE A 108 -16.75 -13.56 -17.64
CA PHE A 108 -16.02 -14.36 -16.66
C PHE A 108 -16.68 -15.72 -16.42
N GLU A 109 -15.88 -16.72 -16.06
CA GLU A 109 -16.38 -18.04 -15.71
C GLU A 109 -17.34 -17.97 -14.51
N SER A 110 -18.41 -18.79 -14.55
CA SER A 110 -19.50 -18.75 -13.56
C SER A 110 -19.12 -19.39 -12.23
N GLU A 111 -18.12 -20.28 -12.24
CA GLU A 111 -17.62 -20.98 -11.06
C GLU A 111 -16.16 -20.57 -10.81
N GLU A 112 -15.83 -20.28 -9.55
CA GLU A 112 -14.43 -20.12 -9.15
C GLU A 112 -13.77 -21.50 -9.25
N GLU A 113 -12.72 -21.61 -10.08
CA GLU A 113 -11.96 -22.85 -10.23
C GLU A 113 -11.48 -23.34 -8.86
N GLU A 114 -11.81 -24.59 -8.50
CA GLU A 114 -11.43 -25.17 -7.21
C GLU A 114 -9.92 -25.04 -7.04
N THR A 115 -9.50 -24.19 -6.09
CA THR A 115 -8.08 -23.92 -5.89
C THR A 115 -7.40 -25.20 -5.42
N ASP A 116 -6.51 -25.76 -6.23
CA ASP A 116 -5.72 -26.92 -5.82
C ASP A 116 -4.94 -26.56 -4.54
N PHE A 117 -5.11 -27.37 -3.50
CA PHE A 117 -4.39 -27.24 -2.23
C PHE A 117 -2.87 -27.32 -2.42
N SER A 118 -2.40 -27.89 -3.53
CA SER A 118 -0.99 -27.94 -3.92
C SER A 118 -0.52 -26.65 -4.62
N GLU A 119 -1.41 -25.93 -5.30
CA GLU A 119 -1.18 -24.68 -6.04
C GLU A 119 -1.98 -23.49 -5.44
N SER A 120 -1.83 -23.26 -4.13
CA SER A 120 -2.52 -22.17 -3.43
C SER A 120 -1.99 -20.76 -3.73
N TYR A 121 -1.57 -20.48 -4.96
CA TYR A 121 -1.12 -19.16 -5.40
C TYR A 121 -2.08 -18.56 -6.45
N PRO A 122 -2.39 -17.25 -6.37
CA PRO A 122 -3.30 -16.63 -7.31
C PRO A 122 -2.68 -16.57 -8.73
N PRO A 123 -3.32 -17.18 -9.75
CA PRO A 123 -2.80 -17.14 -11.12
C PRO A 123 -2.87 -15.71 -11.69
N ILE A 124 -2.07 -15.41 -12.72
CA ILE A 124 -2.21 -14.15 -13.47
C ILE A 124 -3.32 -14.35 -14.51
N VAL A 125 -4.43 -13.63 -14.34
CA VAL A 125 -5.60 -13.67 -15.22
C VAL A 125 -5.32 -12.94 -16.53
N GLN A 126 -4.77 -11.73 -16.46
CA GLN A 126 -4.52 -10.91 -17.63
C GLN A 126 -3.33 -9.99 -17.47
N ARG A 127 -2.70 -9.66 -18.60
CA ARG A 127 -1.57 -8.73 -18.70
C ARG A 127 -1.84 -7.70 -19.78
N LEU A 128 -1.75 -6.42 -19.41
CA LEU A 128 -1.78 -5.30 -20.32
C LEU A 128 -0.46 -4.55 -20.28
N THR A 129 0.15 -4.32 -21.44
CA THR A 129 1.40 -3.56 -21.55
C THR A 129 1.12 -2.29 -22.34
N LEU A 130 1.36 -1.13 -21.73
CA LEU A 130 1.08 0.16 -22.36
C LEU A 130 2.40 0.84 -22.76
N PRO A 131 2.67 1.00 -24.07
CA PRO A 131 3.90 1.62 -24.56
C PRO A 131 3.81 3.14 -24.46
N LEU A 132 4.49 3.73 -23.47
CA LEU A 132 4.51 5.20 -23.29
C LEU A 132 5.60 5.90 -24.10
N GLY A 133 6.46 5.14 -24.80
CA GLY A 133 7.60 5.64 -25.57
C GLY A 133 8.79 6.12 -24.73
N THR A 134 8.72 5.98 -23.40
CA THR A 134 9.72 6.48 -22.46
C THR A 134 9.78 5.59 -21.22
N GLN A 135 10.90 5.66 -20.48
CA GLN A 135 11.07 4.91 -19.24
C GLN A 135 10.22 5.53 -18.13
N VAL A 136 9.45 4.69 -17.45
CA VAL A 136 8.72 5.10 -16.23
C VAL A 136 9.63 4.92 -15.04
N LEU A 137 9.76 5.97 -14.24
CA LEU A 137 10.66 6.03 -13.08
C LEU A 137 9.89 5.92 -11.77
N HIS A 138 8.74 6.61 -11.67
CA HIS A 138 7.90 6.61 -10.49
C HIS A 138 6.43 6.37 -10.80
N ILE A 139 5.72 5.70 -9.90
CA ILE A 139 4.28 5.42 -9.99
C ILE A 139 3.59 5.92 -8.72
N ALA A 140 2.55 6.73 -8.88
CA ALA A 140 1.73 7.22 -7.79
C ALA A 140 0.25 6.86 -7.99
N ILE A 141 -0.33 6.28 -6.94
CA ILE A 141 -1.74 5.88 -6.87
C ILE A 141 -2.41 6.73 -5.78
N PRO A 142 -3.61 7.29 -6.01
CA PRO A 142 -4.33 8.02 -4.97
C PRO A 142 -4.72 7.12 -3.80
N SER A 143 -4.82 7.69 -2.60
CA SER A 143 -5.42 6.99 -1.46
C SER A 143 -6.92 6.80 -1.70
N ILE A 144 -7.34 5.57 -1.99
CA ILE A 144 -8.74 5.20 -2.23
C ILE A 144 -9.24 4.38 -1.02
N PRO A 145 -10.29 4.84 -0.31
CA PRO A 145 -10.86 4.08 0.79
C PRO A 145 -11.50 2.78 0.28
N ILE A 146 -11.28 1.68 1.01
CA ILE A 146 -11.74 0.32 0.64
C ILE A 146 -13.25 0.12 0.90
N LYS A 147 -13.96 1.12 1.44
CA LYS A 147 -15.42 1.10 1.64
C LYS A 147 -16.04 2.45 1.30
N PRO A 148 -17.14 2.49 0.52
CA PRO A 148 -18.10 3.58 0.67
C PRO A 148 -18.75 3.40 2.05
N SER A 149 -18.65 4.40 2.93
CA SER A 149 -19.41 4.40 4.18
C SER A 149 -20.90 4.25 3.87
N ILE A 150 -21.58 3.48 4.71
CA ILE A 150 -23.02 3.20 4.68
C ILE A 150 -23.82 4.49 4.39
N LYS A 151 -24.64 4.45 3.33
CA LYS A 151 -25.74 5.37 2.96
C LYS A 151 -25.59 6.82 3.44
N GLY A 152 -25.07 7.71 2.59
CA GLY A 152 -25.40 9.14 2.72
C GLY A 152 -24.42 10.17 2.20
N SER A 153 -23.16 9.85 1.89
CA SER A 153 -22.20 10.88 1.43
C SER A 153 -21.66 10.57 0.03
N ASN A 154 -22.01 11.43 -0.93
CA ASN A 154 -21.35 11.58 -2.24
C ASN A 154 -19.91 12.11 -2.07
N SER A 155 -19.12 11.50 -1.20
CA SER A 155 -17.79 11.96 -0.79
C SER A 155 -16.66 11.32 -1.60
N LEU A 156 -16.96 10.35 -2.46
CA LEU A 156 -15.99 9.63 -3.28
C LEU A 156 -16.30 9.79 -4.77
N PRO A 157 -15.29 10.08 -5.61
CA PRO A 157 -15.42 10.02 -7.06
C PRO A 157 -15.80 8.59 -7.50
N GLN A 158 -16.90 8.45 -8.24
CA GLN A 158 -17.35 7.15 -8.78
C GLN A 158 -16.30 6.52 -9.71
N MET A 159 -15.48 7.34 -10.40
CA MET A 159 -14.38 6.89 -11.28
C MET A 159 -13.44 5.86 -10.64
N PHE A 160 -13.25 5.85 -9.32
CA PHE A 160 -12.35 4.90 -8.65
C PHE A 160 -12.91 3.48 -8.54
N TYR A 161 -14.22 3.31 -8.79
CA TYR A 161 -14.90 2.01 -8.79
C TYR A 161 -15.04 1.41 -10.19
N ASP A 162 -14.94 2.25 -11.22
CA ASP A 162 -15.07 1.83 -12.62
C ASP A 162 -13.70 1.80 -13.34
N MET A 163 -12.76 2.65 -12.90
CA MET A 163 -11.46 2.84 -13.54
C MET A 163 -10.28 2.68 -12.58
N ILE A 164 -9.19 2.14 -13.12
CA ILE A 164 -7.83 2.23 -12.56
C ILE A 164 -7.30 3.63 -12.87
N VAL A 165 -6.91 4.37 -11.83
CA VAL A 165 -6.41 5.74 -11.97
C VAL A 165 -5.06 5.86 -11.28
N PHE A 166 -4.02 6.23 -12.01
CA PHE A 166 -2.69 6.43 -11.46
C PHE A 166 -1.90 7.41 -12.32
N SER A 167 -0.77 7.86 -11.79
CA SER A 167 0.14 8.75 -12.49
C SER A 167 1.56 8.20 -12.50
N VAL A 168 2.31 8.57 -13.54
CA VAL A 168 3.68 8.12 -13.75
C VAL A 168 4.59 9.30 -14.06
N ALA A 169 5.80 9.28 -13.49
CA ALA A 169 6.87 10.19 -13.86
C ALA A 169 7.82 9.48 -14.84
N CYS A 170 8.11 10.15 -15.94
CA CYS A 170 8.86 9.58 -17.06
C CYS A 170 10.23 10.23 -17.22
N ALA A 171 11.15 9.50 -17.86
CA ALA A 171 12.52 9.97 -18.14
C ALA A 171 12.61 11.10 -19.19
N ASP A 172 11.51 11.41 -19.88
CA ASP A 172 11.38 12.51 -20.85
C ASP A 172 10.89 13.82 -20.21
N ASN A 173 11.06 13.94 -18.88
CA ASN A 173 10.59 15.05 -18.04
C ASN A 173 9.06 15.19 -17.96
N SER A 174 8.31 14.25 -18.51
CA SER A 174 6.84 14.29 -18.49
C SER A 174 6.26 13.57 -17.27
N ILE A 175 5.08 14.04 -16.86
CA ILE A 175 4.21 13.33 -15.92
C ILE A 175 2.94 12.96 -16.69
N LYS A 176 2.58 11.68 -16.68
CA LYS A 176 1.39 11.19 -17.38
C LYS A 176 0.39 10.65 -16.37
N ILE A 177 -0.88 11.01 -16.50
CA ILE A 177 -1.99 10.41 -15.76
C ILE A 177 -2.65 9.41 -16.68
N LEU A 178 -2.86 8.21 -16.17
CA LEU A 178 -3.47 7.12 -16.91
C LEU A 178 -4.78 6.69 -16.25
N THR A 179 -5.78 6.47 -17.08
CA THR A 179 -7.07 5.87 -16.72
C THR A 179 -7.28 4.64 -17.58
N LEU A 180 -7.63 3.52 -16.94
CA LEU A 180 -7.92 2.24 -17.61
C LEU A 180 -9.17 1.63 -16.98
N PRO A 181 -9.95 0.81 -17.71
CA PRO A 181 -11.03 0.04 -17.10
C PRO A 181 -10.53 -0.81 -15.93
N LEU A 182 -11.33 -0.89 -14.87
CA LEU A 182 -11.01 -1.72 -13.70
C LEU A 182 -11.10 -3.22 -14.03
N SER A 183 -11.99 -3.59 -14.94
CA SER A 183 -12.09 -4.95 -15.48
C SER A 183 -10.87 -5.29 -16.36
N PRO A 184 -10.35 -6.53 -16.27
CA PRO A 184 -9.30 -6.96 -17.18
C PRO A 184 -9.82 -6.94 -18.63
N PRO A 185 -9.08 -6.35 -19.59
CA PRO A 185 -9.50 -6.32 -20.99
C PRO A 185 -9.49 -7.71 -21.60
N SER A 186 -10.44 -7.97 -22.51
CA SER A 186 -10.47 -9.21 -23.29
C SER A 186 -9.24 -9.31 -24.20
N ASN A 187 -8.86 -10.53 -24.58
CA ASN A 187 -7.71 -10.74 -25.48
C ASN A 187 -7.92 -10.05 -26.84
N GLU A 188 -9.15 -10.06 -27.35
CA GLU A 188 -9.53 -9.39 -28.59
C GLU A 188 -9.34 -7.86 -28.48
N ALA A 189 -9.74 -7.25 -27.35
CA ALA A 189 -9.56 -5.82 -27.13
C ALA A 189 -8.08 -5.42 -27.05
N ILE A 190 -7.21 -6.28 -26.50
CA ILE A 190 -5.76 -6.03 -26.50
C ILE A 190 -5.20 -6.11 -27.92
N GLU A 191 -5.60 -7.11 -28.71
CA GLU A 191 -5.12 -7.27 -30.08
C GLU A 191 -5.59 -6.15 -31.02
N GLN A 192 -6.77 -5.59 -30.74
CA GLN A 192 -7.35 -4.48 -31.50
C GLN A 192 -6.95 -3.09 -30.96
N GLU A 193 -6.15 -3.03 -29.88
CA GLU A 193 -5.76 -1.78 -29.20
C GLU A 193 -6.97 -0.93 -28.70
N THR A 194 -8.12 -1.58 -28.45
CA THR A 194 -9.38 -0.94 -28.01
C THR A 194 -9.57 -1.06 -26.50
N VAL A 195 -8.53 -0.79 -25.72
CA VAL A 195 -8.50 -1.03 -24.27
C VAL A 195 -9.17 0.10 -23.45
N GLY A 196 -9.61 1.18 -24.10
CA GLY A 196 -10.25 2.31 -23.42
C GLY A 196 -9.28 3.11 -22.54
N GLU A 197 -8.02 3.25 -22.98
CA GLU A 197 -7.02 4.01 -22.22
C GLU A 197 -7.17 5.52 -22.38
N GLY A 198 -7.18 6.23 -21.26
CA GLY A 198 -7.09 7.69 -21.22
C GLY A 198 -5.71 8.12 -20.73
N ILE A 199 -5.01 8.95 -21.50
CA ILE A 199 -3.68 9.47 -21.12
C ILE A 199 -3.67 10.99 -21.15
N VAL A 200 -3.46 11.60 -19.99
CA VAL A 200 -3.25 13.05 -19.87
C VAL A 200 -1.78 13.31 -19.59
N ASN A 201 -1.14 14.07 -20.49
CA ASN A 201 0.27 14.39 -20.40
C ASN A 201 0.50 15.81 -19.85
N ILE A 202 1.34 15.93 -18.83
CA ILE A 202 1.84 17.17 -18.24
C ILE A 202 3.32 17.27 -18.63
N SER A 203 3.63 18.14 -19.58
CA SER A 203 4.99 18.33 -20.12
C SER A 203 5.15 19.76 -20.68
N GLY A 204 6.38 20.11 -21.06
CA GLY A 204 6.67 21.42 -21.66
C GLY A 204 6.84 22.54 -20.61
N PRO A 205 6.45 23.80 -20.93
CA PRO A 205 6.69 24.94 -20.05
C PRO A 205 6.00 24.87 -18.68
N THR A 206 4.95 24.05 -18.58
CA THR A 206 4.14 23.89 -17.36
C THR A 206 4.62 22.75 -16.49
N GLY A 207 5.48 21.86 -17.01
CA GLY A 207 6.03 20.71 -16.30
C GLY A 207 7.48 20.94 -15.85
N HIS A 208 8.13 19.85 -15.44
CA HIS A 208 9.55 19.88 -15.07
C HIS A 208 10.43 20.12 -16.29
N GLN A 209 11.54 20.84 -16.07
CA GLN A 209 12.62 21.03 -17.04
C GLN A 209 13.73 19.97 -16.88
N ARG A 210 13.68 19.17 -15.82
CA ARG A 210 14.49 17.96 -15.62
C ARG A 210 13.61 16.76 -15.32
N VAL A 211 14.25 15.59 -15.26
CA VAL A 211 13.57 14.34 -14.93
C VAL A 211 13.01 14.46 -13.50
N PRO A 212 11.70 14.24 -13.28
CA PRO A 212 11.13 14.23 -11.95
C PRO A 212 11.72 13.08 -11.13
N ASP A 213 12.15 13.39 -9.92
CA ASP A 213 12.79 12.44 -8.98
C ASP A 213 11.76 11.79 -8.02
N GLY A 214 10.48 12.14 -8.13
CA GLY A 214 9.40 11.54 -7.36
C GLY A 214 8.03 12.14 -7.65
N LEU A 215 6.98 11.38 -7.30
CA LEU A 215 5.59 11.67 -7.62
C LEU A 215 4.66 11.17 -6.51
N SER A 216 3.57 11.90 -6.26
CA SER A 216 2.48 11.51 -5.37
C SER A 216 1.15 12.01 -5.91
N MET A 217 0.07 11.28 -5.62
CA MET A 217 -1.26 11.57 -6.13
C MET A 217 -2.31 11.53 -5.00
N ALA A 218 -3.27 12.44 -5.08
CA ALA A 218 -4.43 12.55 -4.20
C ALA A 218 -5.63 13.07 -5.00
N TRP A 219 -6.77 13.27 -4.35
CA TRP A 219 -7.99 13.78 -4.95
C TRP A 219 -8.75 14.64 -3.96
N THR A 220 -9.57 15.56 -4.46
CA THR A 220 -10.36 16.48 -3.63
C THR A 220 -11.58 16.99 -4.39
N ALA A 221 -12.60 17.47 -3.69
CA ALA A 221 -13.70 18.19 -4.34
C ALA A 221 -13.21 19.56 -4.82
N ARG A 222 -13.76 20.02 -5.96
CA ARG A 222 -13.42 21.33 -6.53
C ARG A 222 -13.93 22.48 -5.67
N GLU A 223 -15.12 22.33 -5.11
CA GLU A 223 -15.68 23.29 -4.17
C GLU A 223 -14.99 23.17 -2.81
N PRO A 224 -14.56 24.30 -2.20
CA PRO A 224 -13.97 24.27 -0.86
C PRO A 224 -14.97 23.74 0.16
N LEU A 225 -14.50 22.90 1.08
CA LEU A 225 -15.30 22.40 2.20
C LEU A 225 -15.97 23.58 2.93
N SER A 226 -17.30 23.63 2.90
CA SER A 226 -18.07 24.62 3.64
C SER A 226 -17.79 24.47 5.15
N PRO A 227 -17.63 25.58 5.91
CA PRO A 227 -17.37 25.54 7.35
C PRO A 227 -18.54 24.95 8.17
N VAL A 228 -19.66 24.57 7.55
CA VAL A 228 -20.80 23.95 8.23
C VAL A 228 -20.50 22.52 8.68
N HIS A 229 -19.51 21.84 8.07
CA HIS A 229 -19.03 20.53 8.55
C HIS A 229 -18.13 20.63 9.80
N GLU A 230 -18.01 21.80 10.44
CA GLU A 230 -17.15 22.05 11.60
C GLU A 230 -17.76 21.61 12.95
N LEU A 231 -19.00 21.14 13.02
CA LEU A 231 -19.70 20.92 14.30
C LEU A 231 -20.00 19.46 14.67
N GLU A 232 -19.60 18.45 13.87
CA GLU A 232 -19.98 17.05 14.13
C GLU A 232 -18.85 16.14 14.64
N GLU A 233 -17.65 16.65 14.91
CA GLU A 233 -16.53 15.83 15.44
C GLU A 233 -16.15 16.12 16.90
N ASP A 234 -16.98 16.82 17.67
CA ASP A 234 -16.69 17.10 19.10
C ASP A 234 -17.87 16.74 20.01
N ASP A 235 -18.10 15.43 20.19
CA ASP A 235 -19.01 14.90 21.22
C ASP A 235 -18.21 14.54 22.48
N THR A 236 -18.25 15.41 23.50
CA THR A 236 -18.82 15.14 24.85
C THR A 236 -18.32 16.14 25.92
N MET A 237 -19.20 17.04 26.37
CA MET A 237 -19.79 17.01 27.72
C MET A 237 -20.82 18.13 27.89
N GLU A 238 -21.96 17.77 28.49
CA GLU A 238 -23.11 18.61 28.84
C GLU A 238 -22.72 19.89 29.59
N ILE A 239 -23.41 21.01 29.29
CA ILE A 239 -23.97 21.91 30.30
C ILE A 239 -25.21 22.60 29.71
N ASP A 240 -26.26 22.53 30.52
CA ASP A 240 -27.61 23.08 30.44
C ASP A 240 -27.65 24.59 30.06
N ALA A 241 -28.35 24.95 28.98
CA ALA A 241 -28.75 26.33 28.71
C ALA A 241 -30.01 26.41 27.82
N THR A 242 -30.93 27.27 28.25
CA THR A 242 -32.34 27.38 27.89
C THR A 242 -32.65 27.93 26.48
N PRO A 243 -33.88 27.72 25.95
CA PRO A 243 -34.20 27.96 24.55
C PRO A 243 -34.87 29.32 24.30
N THR A 244 -34.19 30.24 23.63
CA THR A 244 -34.84 31.43 23.05
C THR A 244 -34.13 31.93 21.78
N SER A 245 -34.66 31.54 20.62
CA SER A 245 -35.15 32.46 19.57
C SER A 245 -35.11 31.78 18.20
N LYS A 246 -36.29 31.78 17.57
CA LYS A 246 -36.55 31.24 16.25
C LYS A 246 -35.99 32.21 15.21
N ALA A 247 -35.05 31.74 14.37
CA ALA A 247 -34.81 32.32 13.06
C ALA A 247 -34.88 31.19 12.03
N PHE A 248 -35.75 31.42 11.05
CA PHE A 248 -36.32 30.47 10.11
C PHE A 248 -35.30 29.67 9.31
N LEU A 249 -35.52 28.35 9.31
CA LEU A 249 -35.01 27.38 8.35
C LEU A 249 -35.35 27.83 6.91
N SER A 250 -34.35 28.30 6.18
CA SER A 250 -34.37 28.21 4.72
C SER A 250 -33.84 26.82 4.34
N ARG A 251 -34.75 25.83 4.35
CA ARG A 251 -34.58 24.57 3.61
C ARG A 251 -34.51 24.92 2.13
N SER A 252 -33.32 25.24 1.62
CA SER A 252 -33.07 25.13 0.20
C SER A 252 -32.91 23.64 -0.11
N HIS A 253 -34.01 23.00 -0.51
CA HIS A 253 -33.97 21.83 -1.39
C HIS A 253 -33.33 22.26 -2.72
N SER A 254 -32.00 22.42 -2.74
CA SER A 254 -31.26 22.39 -3.99
C SER A 254 -30.97 20.94 -4.32
N HIS A 255 -31.25 20.55 -5.56
CA HIS A 255 -30.86 19.30 -6.20
C HIS A 255 -29.45 18.84 -5.77
N PRO A 256 -29.15 17.53 -5.77
CA PRO A 256 -27.79 17.05 -5.53
C PRO A 256 -26.87 17.77 -6.52
N ARG A 257 -26.07 18.72 -6.03
CA ARG A 257 -25.02 19.31 -6.86
C ARG A 257 -24.11 18.16 -7.24
N ASN A 258 -23.87 17.97 -8.54
CA ASN A 258 -22.83 17.08 -9.03
C ASN A 258 -21.50 17.59 -8.46
N THR A 259 -21.03 17.00 -7.37
CA THR A 259 -19.75 17.33 -6.75
C THR A 259 -18.68 17.10 -7.81
N GLN A 260 -18.08 18.19 -8.30
CA GLN A 260 -16.97 18.11 -9.24
C GLN A 260 -15.70 17.74 -8.49
N TRP A 261 -14.89 16.88 -9.08
CA TRP A 261 -13.69 16.35 -8.47
C TRP A 261 -12.45 16.83 -9.22
N ASP A 262 -11.35 16.99 -8.49
CA ASP A 262 -10.04 17.24 -9.05
C ASP A 262 -9.05 16.19 -8.53
N LEU A 263 -8.24 15.66 -9.44
CA LEU A 263 -7.04 14.91 -9.10
C LEU A 263 -5.93 15.92 -8.76
N VAL A 264 -5.20 15.66 -7.69
CA VAL A 264 -4.10 16.51 -7.22
C VAL A 264 -2.81 15.72 -7.29
N LEU A 265 -1.85 16.22 -8.07
CA LEU A 265 -0.54 15.61 -8.21
C LEU A 265 0.51 16.49 -7.56
N ALA A 266 1.44 15.88 -6.83
CA ALA A 266 2.65 16.52 -6.35
C ALA A 266 3.86 15.81 -6.96
N SER A 267 4.80 16.57 -7.49
CA SER A 267 6.02 16.03 -8.09
C SER A 267 7.20 16.91 -7.74
N HIS A 268 8.40 16.34 -7.66
CA HIS A 268 9.62 17.09 -7.38
C HIS A 268 10.76 16.72 -8.32
N SER A 269 11.71 17.64 -8.45
CA SER A 269 12.95 17.41 -9.18
C SER A 269 14.11 18.13 -8.53
N THR A 270 15.32 17.77 -8.96
CA THR A 270 16.59 18.40 -8.59
C THR A 270 16.87 19.73 -9.31
N GLU A 271 15.88 20.35 -9.94
CA GLU A 271 16.04 21.67 -10.57
C GLU A 271 16.43 22.74 -9.55
N LEU A 272 17.40 23.59 -9.93
CA LEU A 272 17.95 24.65 -9.08
C LEU A 272 18.43 24.11 -7.73
N SER A 273 17.82 24.52 -6.61
CA SER A 273 18.11 24.01 -5.27
C SER A 273 17.19 22.87 -4.83
N GLY A 274 16.31 22.40 -5.72
CA GLY A 274 15.16 21.55 -5.43
C GLY A 274 13.86 22.32 -5.64
N ILE A 275 12.93 21.74 -6.39
CA ILE A 275 11.60 22.30 -6.64
C ILE A 275 10.55 21.21 -6.50
N PHE A 276 9.34 21.61 -6.13
CA PHE A 276 8.17 20.78 -6.31
C PHE A 276 7.02 21.55 -6.95
N HIS A 277 6.24 20.83 -7.77
CA HIS A 277 5.03 21.30 -8.42
C HIS A 277 3.82 20.57 -7.86
N ILE A 278 2.70 21.30 -7.72
CA ILE A 278 1.38 20.72 -7.51
C ILE A 278 0.51 21.04 -8.73
N PHE A 279 -0.06 20.01 -9.32
CA PHE A 279 -1.02 20.12 -10.43
C PHE A 279 -2.41 19.73 -9.93
N ARG A 280 -3.42 20.48 -10.34
CA ARG A 280 -4.83 20.10 -10.20
C ARG A 280 -5.38 19.77 -11.57
N VAL A 281 -5.93 18.57 -11.71
CA VAL A 281 -6.48 18.03 -12.96
C VAL A 281 -7.97 17.82 -12.75
N PRO A 282 -8.81 18.67 -13.37
CA PRO A 282 -10.26 18.51 -13.38
C PRO A 282 -10.69 17.13 -13.85
N VAL A 283 -11.57 16.49 -13.09
CA VAL A 283 -12.36 15.33 -13.55
C VAL A 283 -13.71 15.87 -14.01
N THR A 284 -14.04 15.63 -15.27
CA THR A 284 -15.34 15.93 -15.86
C THR A 284 -16.01 14.64 -16.29
N LEU A 285 -17.34 14.67 -16.34
CA LEU A 285 -18.15 13.55 -16.83
C LEU A 285 -18.74 13.99 -18.18
N ASP A 286 -18.44 13.25 -19.24
CA ASP A 286 -19.00 13.45 -20.57
C ASP A 286 -19.85 12.22 -20.93
N GLY A 287 -21.17 12.33 -20.75
CA GLY A 287 -22.05 11.17 -20.77
C GLY A 287 -21.79 10.24 -19.58
N ASP A 288 -21.41 8.99 -19.85
CA ASP A 288 -21.02 7.99 -18.85
C ASP A 288 -19.48 7.86 -18.70
N ASP A 289 -18.71 8.57 -19.52
CA ASP A 289 -17.25 8.48 -19.52
C ASP A 289 -16.60 9.60 -18.69
N TYR A 290 -15.57 9.22 -17.92
CA TYR A 290 -14.76 10.17 -17.17
C TYR A 290 -13.67 10.76 -18.05
N MET A 291 -13.72 12.08 -18.24
CA MET A 291 -12.72 12.84 -18.98
C MET A 291 -11.81 13.60 -18.02
N LEU A 292 -10.51 13.56 -18.30
CA LEU A 292 -9.51 14.32 -17.57
C LEU A 292 -9.05 15.51 -18.42
N GLU A 293 -9.21 16.72 -17.89
CA GLU A 293 -8.76 17.92 -18.60
C GLU A 293 -7.28 18.19 -18.38
N ARG A 294 -6.54 18.58 -19.43
CA ARG A 294 -5.13 18.95 -19.28
C ARG A 294 -5.00 20.17 -18.36
N PRO A 295 -4.14 20.12 -17.34
CA PRO A 295 -3.88 21.29 -16.52
C PRO A 295 -3.21 22.38 -17.38
N THR A 296 -3.73 23.60 -17.34
CA THR A 296 -3.17 24.75 -18.07
C THR A 296 -1.84 25.23 -17.50
N GLY A 297 -1.49 24.81 -16.29
CA GLY A 297 -0.23 25.10 -15.60
C GLY A 297 -0.16 24.44 -14.23
N SER A 298 1.01 24.52 -13.57
CA SER A 298 1.13 24.14 -12.17
C SER A 298 0.23 25.02 -11.32
N SER A 299 -0.62 24.43 -10.48
CA SER A 299 -1.40 25.17 -9.49
C SER A 299 -0.49 25.76 -8.40
N PHE A 300 0.64 25.09 -8.12
CA PHE A 300 1.62 25.55 -7.16
C PHE A 300 3.04 25.17 -7.61
N THR A 301 4.00 26.07 -7.40
CA THR A 301 5.43 25.83 -7.61
C THR A 301 6.19 26.41 -6.43
N GLN A 302 7.06 25.61 -5.81
CA GLN A 302 7.78 26.03 -4.62
C GLN A 302 9.21 25.49 -4.60
N TYR A 303 10.13 26.40 -4.26
CA TYR A 303 11.55 26.10 -4.11
C TYR A 303 11.85 25.57 -2.71
N LEU A 304 12.75 24.59 -2.66
CA LEU A 304 13.23 23.94 -1.45
C LEU A 304 14.65 24.39 -1.11
N SER A 305 15.03 24.23 0.16
CA SER A 305 16.40 24.50 0.64
C SER A 305 17.41 23.44 0.18
N SER A 306 16.91 22.26 -0.16
CA SER A 306 17.65 21.19 -0.82
C SER A 306 16.68 20.31 -1.59
N PRO A 307 17.16 19.54 -2.59
CA PRO A 307 16.29 18.67 -3.38
C PRO A 307 15.54 17.70 -2.48
N ALA A 308 14.25 17.51 -2.79
CA ALA A 308 13.45 16.48 -2.15
C ALA A 308 13.95 15.10 -2.59
N ALA A 309 14.00 14.18 -1.63
CA ALA A 309 14.22 12.76 -1.84
C ALA A 309 12.89 12.01 -2.03
N SER A 310 11.80 12.50 -1.45
CA SER A 310 10.45 12.00 -1.69
C SER A 310 9.40 13.05 -1.37
N VAL A 311 8.22 12.91 -1.99
CA VAL A 311 7.00 13.64 -1.65
C VAL A 311 5.83 12.65 -1.53
N THR A 312 4.95 12.84 -0.54
CA THR A 312 3.83 11.91 -0.31
C THR A 312 2.64 12.64 0.31
N PHE A 313 1.47 12.53 -0.30
CA PHE A 313 0.22 13.04 0.28
C PHE A 313 -0.20 12.22 1.50
N SER A 314 -0.89 12.88 2.43
CA SER A 314 -1.44 12.25 3.62
C SER A 314 -2.42 11.13 3.26
N PRO A 315 -2.39 9.98 3.96
CA PRO A 315 -3.36 8.91 3.76
C PRO A 315 -4.75 9.26 4.32
N ALA A 316 -4.89 10.40 5.03
CA ALA A 316 -6.17 10.88 5.53
C ALA A 316 -7.21 10.99 4.41
N HIS A 317 -8.43 10.49 4.67
CA HIS A 317 -9.49 10.50 3.68
C HIS A 317 -10.20 11.86 3.61
N TYR A 318 -10.60 12.28 2.41
CA TYR A 318 -11.56 13.37 2.23
C TYR A 318 -12.87 13.02 2.98
N PRO A 319 -13.52 13.97 3.68
CA PRO A 319 -13.27 15.43 3.69
C PRO A 319 -12.29 15.95 4.75
N SER A 320 -11.46 15.11 5.39
CA SER A 320 -10.53 15.58 6.43
C SER A 320 -9.65 16.73 5.93
N LYS A 321 -9.49 17.82 6.69
CA LYS A 321 -8.59 18.96 6.33
C LYS A 321 -7.13 18.53 6.07
N LYS A 322 -6.76 17.28 6.41
CA LYS A 322 -5.42 16.71 6.28
C LYS A 322 -5.19 15.98 4.95
N HIS A 323 -6.22 15.61 4.19
CA HIS A 323 -6.10 14.75 3.00
C HIS A 323 -5.14 15.26 1.91
N LEU A 324 -4.97 16.59 1.78
CA LEU A 324 -4.01 17.19 0.85
C LEU A 324 -2.70 17.64 1.50
N GLN A 325 -2.48 17.37 2.79
CA GLN A 325 -1.18 17.66 3.39
C GLN A 325 -0.11 16.81 2.70
N LEU A 326 0.97 17.48 2.31
CA LEU A 326 2.08 16.91 1.57
C LEU A 326 3.29 16.81 2.49
N LEU A 327 3.78 15.58 2.69
CA LEU A 327 5.06 15.31 3.31
C LEU A 327 6.15 15.50 2.28
N ILE A 328 7.17 16.29 2.61
CA ILE A 328 8.32 16.57 1.76
C ILE A 328 9.56 16.18 2.54
N VAL A 329 10.31 15.21 2.02
CA VAL A 329 11.56 14.74 2.62
C VAL A 329 12.70 15.36 1.84
N GLU A 330 13.51 16.19 2.47
CA GLU A 330 14.68 16.82 1.86
C GLU A 330 15.94 15.97 2.03
N SER A 331 16.76 15.94 0.98
CA SER A 331 18.03 15.19 0.94
C SER A 331 19.04 15.56 2.04
N LYS A 332 18.98 16.78 2.58
CA LYS A 332 19.83 17.24 3.70
C LYS A 332 19.27 16.92 5.10
N GLY A 333 18.33 15.99 5.20
CA GLY A 333 17.84 15.47 6.48
C GLY A 333 16.78 16.36 7.15
N ALA A 334 16.03 17.12 6.37
CA ALA A 334 14.86 17.86 6.83
C ALA A 334 13.59 17.18 6.32
N VAL A 335 12.53 17.21 7.12
CA VAL A 335 11.19 16.78 6.71
C VAL A 335 10.21 17.88 6.98
N ARG A 336 9.39 18.22 5.98
CA ARG A 336 8.44 19.32 6.07
C ARG A 336 7.06 18.85 5.68
N ILE A 337 6.06 19.45 6.31
CA ILE A 337 4.65 19.24 5.98
C ILE A 337 4.13 20.53 5.36
N PHE A 338 3.62 20.44 4.15
CA PHE A 338 3.02 21.54 3.41
C PHE A 338 1.52 21.29 3.21
N ASN A 339 0.68 22.28 3.46
CA ASN A 339 -0.75 22.19 3.18
C ASN A 339 -1.13 23.16 2.04
N PRO A 340 -1.53 22.64 0.87
CA PRO A 340 -1.91 23.48 -0.28
C PRO A 340 -3.23 24.23 -0.08
N LEU A 341 -4.13 23.72 0.78
CA LEU A 341 -5.43 24.35 1.06
C LEU A 341 -5.36 25.37 2.18
N ALA A 342 -4.31 25.34 3.01
CA ALA A 342 -4.22 26.23 4.15
C ALA A 342 -4.17 27.70 3.71
N PRO A 343 -4.95 28.59 4.34
CA PRO A 343 -4.97 29.99 3.97
C PRO A 343 -3.59 30.62 4.17
N SER A 344 -3.15 31.40 3.19
CA SER A 344 -1.90 32.17 3.28
C SER A 344 -1.93 33.05 4.53
N ARG A 345 -1.15 32.70 5.56
CA ARG A 345 -0.93 33.54 6.74
C ARG A 345 -0.16 34.79 6.31
N ALA A 346 -0.88 35.85 5.95
CA ALA A 346 -0.28 37.15 5.78
C ALA A 346 0.35 37.54 7.12
N ARG A 347 1.68 37.70 7.17
CA ARG A 347 2.30 38.45 8.28
C ARG A 347 1.59 39.80 8.35
N PRO A 348 1.20 40.31 9.52
CA PRO A 348 0.69 41.67 9.64
C PRO A 348 1.84 42.62 9.31
N ARG A 349 1.99 42.96 8.03
CA ARG A 349 2.76 44.11 7.61
C ARG A 349 1.85 45.31 7.83
N SER A 350 2.27 46.18 8.74
CA SER A 350 1.75 47.52 8.91
C SER A 350 2.02 48.34 7.65
N SER A 351 1.22 48.14 6.60
CA SER A 351 1.12 49.08 5.49
C SER A 351 -0.25 48.93 4.85
N ARG A 352 -1.08 49.92 5.16
CA ARG A 352 -2.42 50.19 4.65
C ARG A 352 -2.40 50.20 3.12
N GLN A 353 -2.83 49.11 2.50
CA GLN A 353 -3.24 49.10 1.10
C GLN A 353 -4.30 48.01 0.90
N GLU A 354 -5.55 48.38 1.22
CA GLU A 354 -6.75 47.67 0.82
C GLU A 354 -7.04 47.97 -0.65
N THR A 355 -6.47 47.19 -1.58
CA THR A 355 -6.97 47.08 -2.96
C THR A 355 -6.67 45.68 -3.49
N ASP A 356 -7.69 45.04 -4.07
CA ASP A 356 -7.73 43.73 -4.73
C ASP A 356 -7.78 42.45 -3.87
N SER A 357 -8.97 42.20 -3.28
CA SER A 357 -9.35 40.94 -2.64
C SER A 357 -9.87 39.84 -3.60
N ARG A 358 -9.84 40.05 -4.93
CA ARG A 358 -10.42 39.08 -5.89
C ARG A 358 -9.45 38.05 -6.49
N ASN A 359 -8.13 38.21 -6.34
CA ASN A 359 -7.12 37.31 -6.93
C ASN A 359 -5.99 36.91 -5.96
N LYS A 360 -6.29 36.67 -4.66
CA LYS A 360 -5.30 36.04 -3.79
C LYS A 360 -5.17 34.56 -4.17
N VAL A 361 -4.25 34.25 -5.07
CA VAL A 361 -3.79 32.88 -5.34
C VAL A 361 -3.42 32.27 -4.00
N ASN A 362 -4.17 31.25 -3.55
CA ASN A 362 -3.89 30.58 -2.28
C ASN A 362 -2.54 29.86 -2.43
N ARG A 363 -1.47 30.39 -1.82
CA ARG A 363 -0.10 29.87 -1.95
C ARG A 363 0.19 28.71 -0.96
N GLY A 364 -0.84 28.13 -0.35
CA GLY A 364 -0.70 27.15 0.73
C GLY A 364 0.13 27.66 1.91
N SER A 365 0.44 26.79 2.86
CA SER A 365 1.35 27.12 3.96
C SER A 365 2.11 25.91 4.50
N TRP A 366 3.29 26.16 5.05
CA TRP A 366 4.07 25.18 5.81
C TRP A 366 3.41 24.94 7.18
N VAL A 367 3.11 23.68 7.49
CA VAL A 367 2.48 23.25 8.75
C VAL A 367 3.53 22.92 9.79
N ALA A 368 4.55 22.14 9.44
CA ALA A 368 5.59 21.70 10.35
C ALA A 368 6.92 21.45 9.62
N SER A 369 8.03 21.50 10.36
CA SER A 369 9.37 21.16 9.88
C SER A 369 10.14 20.44 10.98
N PHE A 370 10.67 19.27 10.65
CA PHE A 370 11.44 18.39 11.52
C PHE A 370 12.84 18.22 10.96
N LEU A 371 13.81 18.02 11.84
CA LEU A 371 15.20 17.87 11.44
C LEU A 371 15.79 16.62 12.08
N THR A 372 16.46 15.82 11.26
CA THR A 372 17.14 14.61 11.72
C THR A 372 18.32 14.94 12.63
N PRO A 373 18.70 14.03 13.54
CA PRO A 373 19.90 14.19 14.35
C PRO A 373 21.15 14.38 13.50
N PHE A 374 22.19 14.98 14.10
CA PHE A 374 23.49 15.08 13.44
C PHE A 374 24.18 13.72 13.38
N ASP A 375 24.89 13.48 12.29
CA ASP A 375 25.79 12.34 12.16
C ASP A 375 27.02 12.60 13.02
N LEU A 376 27.13 11.85 14.12
CA LEU A 376 28.24 11.92 15.06
C LEU A 376 29.32 10.88 14.74
N SER A 377 29.33 10.33 13.52
CA SER A 377 30.34 9.36 13.08
C SER A 377 31.74 9.88 13.38
N LYS A 378 32.44 9.17 14.27
CA LYS A 378 33.81 9.46 14.69
C LYS A 378 34.78 9.07 13.58
N SER A 379 34.69 9.71 12.43
CA SER A 379 35.79 9.65 11.47
C SER A 379 36.94 10.45 12.07
N LYS A 380 38.03 9.75 12.44
CA LYS A 380 39.25 10.35 13.02
C LYS A 380 39.97 11.34 12.07
N THR A 381 39.42 11.60 10.88
CA THR A 381 40.07 12.37 9.81
C THR A 381 39.28 13.58 9.33
N THR A 382 38.07 13.85 9.83
CA THR A 382 37.30 15.03 9.41
C THR A 382 37.53 16.18 10.37
N SER A 383 38.07 17.28 9.85
CA SER A 383 38.13 18.59 10.52
C SER A 383 36.79 18.97 11.13
N ALA A 384 36.81 19.79 12.18
CA ALA A 384 35.67 20.20 12.99
C ALA A 384 34.52 20.93 12.23
N ASP A 385 34.60 21.07 10.90
CA ASP A 385 33.74 21.92 10.07
C ASP A 385 32.68 21.19 9.22
N MET A 386 32.49 19.88 9.38
CA MET A 386 31.45 19.17 8.61
C MET A 386 30.49 18.34 9.48
N VAL A 387 29.84 19.01 10.44
CA VAL A 387 28.67 18.44 11.10
C VAL A 387 27.52 18.38 10.08
N ARG A 388 27.20 17.18 9.60
CA ARG A 388 26.07 16.94 8.68
C ARG A 388 24.94 16.23 9.41
N ARG A 389 23.71 16.44 8.96
CA ARG A 389 22.56 15.69 9.46
C ARG A 389 22.56 14.27 8.89
N LYS A 390 22.02 13.32 9.65
CA LYS A 390 21.84 11.94 9.17
C LYS A 390 20.97 11.95 7.92
N ARG A 391 21.36 11.16 6.91
CA ARG A 391 20.60 11.06 5.67
C ARG A 391 19.33 10.25 5.92
N ILE A 392 18.21 10.71 5.36
CA ILE A 392 16.94 9.99 5.38
C ILE A 392 16.95 9.01 4.20
N LEU A 393 16.69 7.73 4.48
CA LEU A 393 16.51 6.71 3.44
C LEU A 393 15.05 6.68 2.97
N SER A 394 14.11 6.76 3.91
CA SER A 394 12.68 6.87 3.60
C SER A 394 11.93 7.49 4.77
N ALA A 395 10.81 8.16 4.46
CA ALA A 395 9.82 8.56 5.44
C ALA A 395 8.42 8.43 4.84
N GLN A 396 7.47 8.01 5.65
CA GLN A 396 6.09 7.81 5.25
C GLN A 396 5.14 8.26 6.36
N TRP A 397 3.96 8.73 5.96
CA TRP A 397 2.86 9.00 6.89
C TRP A 397 2.44 7.73 7.63
N THR A 398 2.08 7.91 8.89
CA THR A 398 1.46 6.89 9.75
C THR A 398 0.32 7.54 10.55
N THR A 399 -0.40 6.72 11.31
CA THR A 399 -1.58 7.07 12.09
C THR A 399 -2.56 7.94 11.30
N ASN A 400 -2.88 7.51 10.07
CA ASN A 400 -3.80 8.18 9.15
C ASN A 400 -3.44 9.67 8.89
N GLY A 401 -2.15 10.00 8.84
CA GLY A 401 -1.67 11.36 8.58
C GLY A 401 -1.36 12.21 9.81
N SER A 402 -1.47 11.65 11.02
CA SER A 402 -1.14 12.37 12.26
C SER A 402 0.31 12.23 12.71
N SER A 403 1.04 11.26 12.18
CA SER A 403 2.44 11.00 12.52
C SER A 403 3.27 10.69 11.27
N VAL A 404 4.60 10.76 11.41
CA VAL A 404 5.54 10.41 10.34
C VAL A 404 6.54 9.38 10.87
N LEU A 405 6.62 8.23 10.21
CA LEU A 405 7.67 7.22 10.43
C LEU A 405 8.84 7.46 9.47
N MET A 406 10.06 7.28 9.98
CA MET A 406 11.29 7.54 9.24
C MET A 406 12.34 6.45 9.44
N LEU A 407 13.16 6.24 8.41
CA LEU A 407 14.36 5.41 8.40
C LEU A 407 15.58 6.25 8.00
N LEU A 408 16.63 6.19 8.82
CA LEU A 408 17.90 6.90 8.62
C LEU A 408 18.99 5.97 8.07
N SER A 409 20.04 6.58 7.51
CA SER A 409 21.15 5.86 6.87
C SER A 409 21.97 4.97 7.80
N ASP A 410 21.92 5.18 9.10
CA ASP A 410 22.61 4.34 10.10
C ASP A 410 21.72 3.21 10.65
N GLY A 411 20.53 3.01 10.08
CA GLY A 411 19.57 2.01 10.54
C GLY A 411 18.74 2.46 11.75
N GLU A 412 18.90 3.71 12.23
CA GLU A 412 17.94 4.29 13.18
C GLU A 412 16.60 4.51 12.48
N TRP A 413 15.51 4.06 13.10
CA TRP A 413 14.16 4.40 12.68
C TRP A 413 13.43 5.11 13.82
N GLY A 414 12.45 5.95 13.49
CA GLY A 414 11.68 6.65 14.51
C GLY A 414 10.40 7.28 14.00
N ILE A 415 9.51 7.57 14.94
CA ILE A 415 8.20 8.19 14.70
C ILE A 415 8.22 9.61 15.27
N TRP A 416 7.88 10.58 14.45
CA TRP A 416 7.50 11.92 14.90
C TRP A 416 5.98 12.01 15.02
N ASP A 417 5.53 12.23 16.25
CA ASP A 417 4.14 12.56 16.55
C ASP A 417 4.02 14.06 16.77
N PHE A 418 3.49 14.76 15.77
CA PHE A 418 3.37 16.21 15.81
C PHE A 418 1.98 16.67 16.25
N GLU A 419 0.99 15.76 16.25
CA GLU A 419 -0.36 16.04 16.75
C GLU A 419 -0.60 15.48 18.16
N GLY A 420 0.29 14.64 18.69
CA GLY A 420 0.08 13.96 19.96
C GLY A 420 -0.93 12.82 19.87
N SER A 421 -1.09 12.24 18.67
CA SER A 421 -2.03 11.15 18.37
C SER A 421 -1.58 9.79 18.92
N GLY A 422 -0.31 9.67 19.26
CA GLY A 422 0.29 8.46 19.79
C GLY A 422 0.05 8.28 21.29
N PRO A 423 0.14 7.04 21.78
CA PRO A 423 0.09 6.75 23.21
C PRO A 423 1.23 7.49 23.92
N SER A 424 0.87 8.36 24.85
CA SER A 424 1.82 9.18 25.62
C SER A 424 1.79 8.76 27.09
N PRO A 425 2.94 8.72 27.78
CA PRO A 425 2.95 8.44 29.21
C PRO A 425 2.25 9.58 29.97
N PRO A 426 1.57 9.29 31.09
CA PRO A 426 0.86 10.31 31.87
C PRO A 426 1.84 11.40 32.33
N GLY A 427 1.58 12.65 31.91
CA GLY A 427 2.40 13.83 32.23
C GLY A 427 3.38 14.27 31.13
N ALA A 428 3.43 13.61 29.96
CA ALA A 428 4.18 14.13 28.82
C ALA A 428 3.49 15.35 28.19
N SER A 429 4.26 16.41 27.94
CA SER A 429 3.77 17.59 27.22
C SER A 429 3.52 17.25 25.75
N PHE A 430 2.35 17.66 25.24
CA PHE A 430 1.97 17.51 23.84
C PHE A 430 2.92 18.30 22.93
N GLY A 431 3.31 17.68 21.81
CA GLY A 431 4.26 18.25 20.85
C GLY A 431 5.69 17.80 21.13
N ALA A 432 6.07 16.65 20.58
CA ALA A 432 7.48 16.24 20.57
C ALA A 432 8.32 17.38 19.97
N SER A 433 9.45 17.71 20.61
CA SER A 433 10.40 18.67 20.05
C SER A 433 10.70 18.26 18.61
N ALA A 434 10.72 19.22 17.67
CA ALA A 434 10.94 18.98 16.24
C ALA A 434 12.27 18.28 15.89
N LEU A 435 13.09 18.02 16.91
CA LEU A 435 14.39 17.36 16.88
C LEU A 435 14.40 15.97 17.54
N THR A 436 13.32 15.55 18.20
CA THR A 436 13.27 14.31 18.99
C THR A 436 12.14 13.41 18.54
N PHE A 437 12.44 12.12 18.33
CA PHE A 437 11.42 11.12 18.03
C PHE A 437 10.58 10.79 19.27
N SER A 438 9.27 10.60 19.07
CA SER A 438 8.34 10.09 20.08
C SER A 438 8.58 8.60 20.36
N MET A 439 9.00 7.88 19.33
CA MET A 439 9.47 6.49 19.41
C MET A 439 10.68 6.33 18.49
N ARG A 440 11.67 5.55 18.91
CA ARG A 440 12.80 5.18 18.05
C ARG A 440 13.28 3.76 18.31
N GLY A 441 13.95 3.19 17.32
CA GLY A 441 14.67 1.93 17.41
C GLY A 441 15.80 1.88 16.39
N PHE A 442 16.49 0.74 16.35
CA PHE A 442 17.56 0.48 15.39
C PHE A 442 17.30 -0.87 14.71
N ILE A 443 17.59 -0.93 13.41
CA ILE A 443 17.58 -2.15 12.61
C ILE A 443 18.95 -2.40 11.97
N GLY A 444 19.21 -3.65 11.60
CA GLY A 444 20.50 -4.07 11.06
C GLY A 444 21.65 -4.16 12.10
N ALA A 445 22.87 -4.40 11.60
CA ALA A 445 24.08 -4.57 12.40
C ALA A 445 24.49 -3.31 13.20
N ALA A 446 23.81 -2.17 13.02
CA ALA A 446 23.97 -0.97 13.82
C ALA A 446 23.63 -1.17 15.32
N THR A 447 22.85 -2.21 15.63
CA THR A 447 22.64 -2.70 17.00
C THR A 447 23.92 -3.06 17.75
N ARG A 448 25.05 -3.27 17.05
CA ARG A 448 26.32 -3.63 17.69
C ARG A 448 27.19 -2.46 18.16
N ALA A 449 26.87 -1.20 17.81
CA ALA A 449 27.78 -0.07 18.04
C ALA A 449 27.33 1.00 19.08
N THR A 450 26.06 1.04 19.50
CA THR A 450 25.53 2.17 20.29
C THR A 450 25.13 1.86 21.74
N HIS A 451 25.27 0.64 22.23
CA HIS A 451 25.10 0.33 23.67
C HIS A 451 26.32 0.69 24.55
N LEU A 452 27.07 1.74 24.19
CA LEU A 452 28.10 2.30 25.05
C LEU A 452 27.66 3.67 25.58
N LYS A 453 27.38 3.65 26.89
CA LYS A 453 27.43 4.75 27.88
C LYS A 453 26.10 5.40 28.30
N LYS A 454 25.44 4.77 29.29
CA LYS A 454 25.08 5.48 30.53
C LYS A 454 26.00 4.99 31.64
N PRO A 455 26.77 5.85 32.34
CA PRO A 455 27.51 5.42 33.51
C PRO A 455 26.53 5.36 34.68
N LYS A 456 26.00 4.17 34.98
CA LYS A 456 25.47 3.92 36.33
C LYS A 456 26.55 3.13 37.07
N SER A 457 27.24 3.86 37.94
CA SER A 457 28.00 3.30 39.06
C SER A 457 27.12 2.29 39.82
N GLY A 458 27.67 1.11 40.11
CA GLY A 458 27.06 0.18 41.07
C GLY A 458 27.07 -1.30 40.65
N ARG A 459 28.13 -2.01 41.07
CA ARG A 459 28.25 -3.46 41.27
C ARG A 459 27.89 -4.40 40.10
N LEU A 460 28.96 -4.98 39.53
CA LEU A 460 28.94 -6.19 38.70
C LEU A 460 28.32 -7.35 39.49
N SER A 461 27.04 -7.65 39.25
CA SER A 461 26.46 -8.95 39.55
C SER A 461 26.70 -9.85 38.35
N LEU A 462 27.65 -10.76 38.50
CA LEU A 462 27.88 -11.86 37.57
C LEU A 462 26.74 -12.86 37.75
N GLU A 463 25.65 -12.69 37.01
CA GLU A 463 24.69 -13.77 36.85
C GLU A 463 25.31 -14.87 35.95
N PRO A 464 25.26 -16.15 36.38
CA PRO A 464 25.89 -17.25 35.65
C PRO A 464 25.21 -17.45 34.29
N ALA A 465 26.01 -17.32 33.23
CA ALA A 465 25.58 -17.50 31.85
C ALA A 465 24.98 -18.90 31.63
N THR A 466 23.71 -18.95 31.26
CA THR A 466 23.06 -20.20 30.84
C THR A 466 23.58 -20.66 29.48
N PRO A 467 23.59 -21.97 29.17
CA PRO A 467 24.22 -22.52 27.97
C PRO A 467 23.78 -21.86 26.65
N ASN A 468 22.54 -21.36 26.56
CA ASN A 468 22.03 -20.67 25.38
C ASN A 468 22.73 -19.32 25.12
N THR A 469 23.09 -18.58 26.17
CA THR A 469 23.84 -17.32 26.04
C THR A 469 25.30 -17.56 25.61
N ARG A 470 25.86 -18.75 25.88
CA ARG A 470 27.19 -19.16 25.41
C ARG A 470 27.19 -19.44 23.90
N ARG A 471 26.16 -20.12 23.38
CA ARG A 471 26.01 -20.41 21.94
C ARG A 471 25.85 -19.15 21.09
N VAL A 472 25.02 -18.21 21.53
CA VAL A 472 24.81 -16.92 20.82
C VAL A 472 26.09 -16.08 20.80
N LYS A 473 26.91 -16.14 21.86
CA LYS A 473 28.18 -15.42 21.95
C LYS A 473 29.29 -16.07 21.13
N GLU A 474 29.25 -17.39 20.97
CA GLU A 474 30.20 -18.17 20.16
C GLU A 474 29.95 -17.99 18.66
N GLU A 475 28.70 -18.04 18.19
CA GLU A 475 28.36 -17.75 16.80
C GLU A 475 28.81 -16.33 16.40
N ALA A 476 28.72 -15.36 17.31
CA ALA A 476 29.18 -13.99 17.08
C ALA A 476 30.71 -13.81 16.99
N LEU A 477 31.50 -14.78 17.48
CA LEU A 477 32.96 -14.76 17.44
C LEU A 477 33.51 -15.47 16.19
N PHE A 478 32.82 -16.50 15.69
CA PHE A 478 33.25 -17.28 14.52
C PHE A 478 32.61 -16.85 13.20
N SER A 479 31.46 -16.16 13.24
CA SER A 479 30.97 -15.38 12.10
C SER A 479 31.65 -14.02 12.13
N GLY A 480 32.79 -13.93 11.44
CA GLY A 480 33.61 -12.72 11.35
C GLY A 480 32.73 -11.47 11.27
N SER A 481 32.99 -10.52 12.16
CA SER A 481 32.30 -9.23 12.18
C SER A 481 32.24 -8.70 10.76
N LYS A 482 31.05 -8.73 10.13
CA LYS A 482 30.74 -7.94 8.94
C LYS A 482 30.78 -6.48 9.39
N THR A 483 31.97 -6.01 9.70
CA THR A 483 32.31 -4.60 9.61
C THR A 483 31.97 -4.26 8.17
N LEU A 484 30.89 -3.49 7.97
CA LEU A 484 30.61 -2.87 6.68
C LEU A 484 31.68 -1.79 6.46
N SER A 485 32.91 -2.23 6.25
CA SER A 485 34.00 -1.44 5.71
C SER A 485 33.94 -1.54 4.20
N SER A 486 32.95 -0.90 3.59
CA SER A 486 33.02 -0.46 2.18
C SER A 486 31.77 0.34 1.85
N SER A 487 31.99 1.59 1.44
CA SER A 487 31.31 2.45 0.45
C SER A 487 30.13 1.89 -0.39
N THR A 488 29.26 1.05 0.16
CA THR A 488 28.05 0.56 -0.51
C THR A 488 26.93 1.50 -0.11
N VAL A 489 26.30 2.18 -1.08
CA VAL A 489 25.15 3.05 -0.82
C VAL A 489 24.06 2.20 -0.17
N MET A 490 23.81 2.43 1.13
CA MET A 490 22.77 1.72 1.86
C MET A 490 21.41 2.10 1.27
N ASN A 491 20.69 1.09 0.77
CA ASN A 491 19.31 1.20 0.32
C ASN A 491 18.37 0.81 1.46
N GLY A 492 17.17 1.38 1.47
CA GLY A 492 16.16 1.05 2.43
C GLY A 492 14.89 1.83 2.14
N GLY A 493 13.81 1.39 2.75
CA GLY A 493 12.52 2.04 2.57
C GLY A 493 11.48 1.61 3.58
N ILE A 494 10.31 2.21 3.45
CA ILE A 494 9.17 2.03 4.32
C ILE A 494 7.94 1.84 3.42
N SER A 495 7.08 0.90 3.79
CA SER A 495 5.74 0.74 3.23
C SER A 495 4.74 0.68 4.37
N VAL A 496 3.82 1.63 4.41
CA VAL A 496 2.71 1.71 5.38
C VAL A 496 1.41 1.41 4.65
N ARG A 497 0.59 0.53 5.23
CA ARG A 497 -0.75 0.21 4.73
C ARG A 497 -1.77 0.23 5.86
N THR A 498 -2.83 1.02 5.68
CA THR A 498 -3.97 1.04 6.59
C THR A 498 -4.76 -0.25 6.45
N CYS A 499 -4.97 -0.92 7.58
CA CYS A 499 -5.77 -2.12 7.74
C CYS A 499 -7.04 -1.75 8.51
N HIS A 500 -8.20 -2.15 8.02
CA HIS A 500 -9.46 -1.98 8.74
C HIS A 500 -9.84 -3.32 9.38
N PRO A 501 -9.42 -3.60 10.62
CA PRO A 501 -9.87 -4.81 11.31
C PRO A 501 -11.38 -4.78 11.50
N LEU A 502 -11.98 -5.97 11.67
CA LEU A 502 -13.40 -6.08 12.02
C LEU A 502 -13.74 -5.37 13.35
N SER A 503 -12.75 -5.11 14.20
CA SER A 503 -12.87 -4.41 15.49
C SER A 503 -13.10 -2.90 15.39
N GLY A 504 -13.31 -2.35 14.18
CA GLY A 504 -13.78 -0.98 13.98
C GLY A 504 -12.71 0.11 13.92
N HIS A 505 -11.64 0.02 14.71
CA HIS A 505 -10.55 1.00 14.67
C HIS A 505 -9.55 0.71 13.54
N PRO A 506 -9.26 1.67 12.63
CA PRO A 506 -8.19 1.50 11.65
C PRO A 506 -6.85 1.34 12.37
N ASP A 507 -6.08 0.33 11.98
CA ASP A 507 -4.71 0.12 12.42
C ASP A 507 -3.80 0.05 11.20
N GLU A 508 -2.50 0.17 11.37
CA GLU A 508 -1.55 0.22 10.26
C GLU A 508 -0.54 -0.92 10.33
N SER A 509 -0.29 -1.55 9.19
CA SER A 509 0.80 -2.50 9.00
C SER A 509 1.96 -1.78 8.33
N VAL A 510 3.15 -1.89 8.93
CA VAL A 510 4.37 -1.24 8.48
C VAL A 510 5.41 -2.29 8.10
N ILE A 511 6.02 -2.11 6.93
CA ILE A 511 7.20 -2.84 6.49
C ILE A 511 8.36 -1.85 6.41
N ILE A 512 9.50 -2.24 6.97
CA ILE A 512 10.75 -1.48 6.90
C ILE A 512 11.81 -2.40 6.33
N TRP A 513 12.49 -1.99 5.26
CA TRP A 513 13.62 -2.76 4.74
C TRP A 513 14.89 -1.92 4.76
N PHE A 514 16.01 -2.58 5.03
CA PHE A 514 17.33 -1.95 5.13
C PHE A 514 18.40 -2.91 4.63
N GLY A 515 19.03 -2.56 3.50
CA GLY A 515 19.81 -3.53 2.74
C GLY A 515 18.92 -4.63 2.18
N ASP A 516 19.25 -5.86 2.56
CA ASP A 516 18.55 -7.08 2.15
C ASP A 516 17.60 -7.60 3.25
N GLU A 517 17.59 -6.96 4.43
CA GLU A 517 16.80 -7.37 5.58
C GLU A 517 15.43 -6.67 5.56
N VAL A 518 14.36 -7.41 5.85
CA VAL A 518 12.98 -6.90 5.85
C VAL A 518 12.36 -7.12 7.22
N TYR A 519 11.77 -6.08 7.79
CA TYR A 519 11.12 -6.09 9.09
C TYR A 519 9.67 -5.68 8.97
N ARG A 520 8.82 -6.23 9.86
CA ARG A 520 7.38 -6.02 9.87
C ARG A 520 6.90 -5.58 11.25
N ILE A 521 5.98 -4.62 11.26
CA ILE A 521 5.13 -4.26 12.40
C ILE A 521 3.68 -4.48 11.93
N PRO A 522 3.01 -5.57 12.33
CA PRO A 522 1.66 -5.87 11.83
C PRO A 522 0.59 -4.86 12.28
N GLN A 523 0.77 -4.28 13.46
CA GLN A 523 -0.20 -3.42 14.16
C GLN A 523 0.55 -2.29 14.85
N LEU A 524 0.73 -1.16 14.15
CA LEU A 524 1.54 -0.04 14.60
C LEU A 524 1.03 0.55 15.92
N HIS A 525 -0.28 0.73 16.06
CA HIS A 525 -0.83 1.35 17.27
C HIS A 525 -0.58 0.46 18.51
N GLN A 526 -0.82 -0.85 18.39
CA GLN A 526 -0.56 -1.79 19.49
C GLN A 526 0.92 -1.89 19.83
N PHE A 527 1.79 -1.90 18.82
CA PHE A 527 3.24 -1.89 19.01
C PHE A 527 3.70 -0.61 19.73
N TRP A 528 3.12 0.53 19.37
CA TRP A 528 3.43 1.81 19.99
C TRP A 528 3.07 1.82 21.47
N SER A 529 1.82 1.50 21.79
CA SER A 529 1.29 1.52 23.17
C SER A 529 2.11 0.65 24.12
N ARG A 530 2.56 -0.52 23.64
CA ARG A 530 3.40 -1.44 24.43
C ARG A 530 4.81 -0.93 24.66
N SER A 531 5.38 -0.23 23.69
CA SER A 531 6.74 0.30 23.83
C SER A 531 6.81 1.45 24.84
N VAL A 532 5.73 2.23 24.93
CA VAL A 532 5.58 3.32 25.91
C VAL A 532 5.36 2.77 27.32
N SER A 533 4.54 1.73 27.48
CA SER A 533 4.30 1.11 28.80
C SER A 533 5.50 0.32 29.33
N SER A 534 6.38 -0.19 28.47
CA SER A 534 7.58 -0.95 28.85
C SER A 534 8.79 -0.06 29.24
N GLY A 535 8.62 1.24 29.44
CA GLY A 535 9.71 2.13 29.89
C GLY A 535 10.78 2.44 28.83
N GLY A 536 10.41 2.41 27.54
CA GLY A 536 11.29 2.85 26.44
C GLY A 536 12.22 1.77 25.85
N GLY A 537 11.99 0.50 26.18
CA GLY A 537 12.60 -0.63 25.46
C GLY A 537 11.76 -0.99 24.23
N THR A 538 12.40 -1.11 23.07
CA THR A 538 11.78 -1.62 21.84
C THR A 538 11.47 -3.11 22.00
N GLY A 539 10.29 -3.44 22.55
CA GLY A 539 9.70 -4.78 22.53
C GLY A 539 10.24 -5.80 23.54
N SER A 540 9.33 -6.39 24.31
CA SER A 540 9.56 -7.62 25.09
C SER A 540 9.60 -8.85 24.16
N LEU A 541 10.48 -9.82 24.45
CA LEU A 541 10.74 -11.05 23.68
C LEU A 541 9.51 -11.99 23.53
N TYR A 542 8.38 -11.69 24.17
CA TYR A 542 7.22 -12.60 24.27
C TYR A 542 5.92 -12.07 23.64
N GLY A 543 5.96 -11.01 22.84
CA GLY A 543 4.78 -10.51 22.09
C GLY A 543 5.11 -10.15 20.64
N PRO A 544 4.11 -9.98 19.75
CA PRO A 544 4.34 -9.58 18.36
C PRO A 544 4.86 -8.14 18.31
N GLY A 545 6.18 -7.99 18.41
CA GLY A 545 6.94 -6.75 18.20
C GLY A 545 7.41 -6.63 16.74
N LEU A 546 8.36 -5.72 16.49
CA LEU A 546 9.09 -5.65 15.23
C LEU A 546 9.69 -7.03 14.91
N SER A 547 9.18 -7.71 13.88
CA SER A 547 9.61 -9.06 13.51
C SER A 547 10.41 -9.04 12.21
N HIS A 548 11.45 -9.86 12.14
CA HIS A 548 12.18 -10.07 10.89
C HIS A 548 11.34 -10.97 9.96
N VAL A 549 11.27 -10.63 8.68
CA VAL A 549 10.58 -11.42 7.65
C VAL A 549 11.59 -12.36 7.01
N ASP A 550 11.66 -13.57 7.54
CA ASP A 550 12.59 -14.59 7.06
C ASP A 550 12.16 -15.22 5.74
N GLY A 551 13.14 -15.78 5.02
CA GLY A 551 12.89 -16.66 3.88
C GLY A 551 12.72 -15.95 2.53
N ILE A 552 12.90 -14.63 2.47
CA ILE A 552 12.94 -13.88 1.22
C ILE A 552 14.26 -14.21 0.51
N LYS A 553 14.18 -14.85 -0.67
CA LYS A 553 15.33 -15.06 -1.55
C LYS A 553 15.36 -13.97 -2.62
N LEU A 554 16.31 -13.04 -2.50
CA LEU A 554 16.51 -11.93 -3.45
C LEU A 554 17.40 -12.29 -4.65
N PHE A 555 18.03 -13.47 -4.66
CA PHE A 555 18.91 -13.92 -5.75
C PHE A 555 20.03 -12.94 -6.11
N ASN A 556 20.63 -12.31 -5.10
CA ASN A 556 21.66 -11.26 -5.22
C ASN A 556 21.22 -9.98 -5.93
N GLU A 557 19.92 -9.78 -6.14
CA GLU A 557 19.37 -8.49 -6.57
C GLU A 557 19.05 -7.61 -5.36
N ARG A 558 19.05 -6.30 -5.58
CA ARG A 558 18.68 -5.33 -4.55
C ARG A 558 17.18 -5.12 -4.55
N ILE A 559 16.63 -4.92 -3.35
CA ILE A 559 15.24 -4.47 -3.20
C ILE A 559 15.14 -3.04 -3.73
N SER A 560 14.31 -2.84 -4.75
CA SER A 560 13.97 -1.52 -5.31
C SER A 560 12.72 -0.96 -4.65
N HIS A 561 11.69 -1.79 -4.46
CA HIS A 561 10.43 -1.40 -3.83
C HIS A 561 9.78 -2.55 -3.07
N ILE A 562 9.05 -2.23 -2.00
CA ILE A 562 8.13 -3.17 -1.33
C ILE A 562 6.77 -2.50 -1.20
N ASP A 563 5.71 -3.22 -1.59
CA ASP A 563 4.33 -2.86 -1.34
C ASP A 563 3.59 -4.01 -0.65
N GLN A 564 2.44 -3.72 -0.04
CA GLN A 564 1.66 -4.70 0.72
C GLN A 564 0.36 -5.02 -0.01
N PHE A 565 -0.07 -6.28 -0.04
CA PHE A 565 -1.37 -6.66 -0.57
C PHE A 565 -2.52 -6.31 0.41
N PRO A 566 -3.75 -6.06 -0.09
CA PRO A 566 -4.92 -5.92 0.77
C PRO A 566 -5.17 -7.21 1.56
N ILE A 567 -5.48 -7.09 2.86
CA ILE A 567 -5.94 -8.24 3.65
C ILE A 567 -7.36 -8.61 3.18
N GLN A 568 -7.51 -9.77 2.53
CA GLN A 568 -8.83 -10.30 2.19
C GLN A 568 -9.62 -10.66 3.46
N ARG A 569 -10.93 -10.37 3.49
CA ARG A 569 -11.78 -10.53 4.70
C ARG A 569 -11.79 -11.95 5.27
N ALA A 570 -11.66 -12.98 4.43
CA ALA A 570 -11.57 -14.37 4.87
C ALA A 570 -10.24 -14.65 5.60
N ALA A 571 -9.12 -14.11 5.08
CA ALA A 571 -7.78 -14.26 5.65
C ALA A 571 -7.57 -13.43 6.93
N ALA A 572 -8.30 -12.32 7.10
CA ALA A 572 -8.24 -11.45 8.29
C ALA A 572 -8.61 -12.18 9.60
N ARG A 573 -9.34 -13.30 9.51
CA ARG A 573 -9.70 -14.14 10.67
C ARG A 573 -8.56 -15.05 11.14
N VAL A 574 -7.60 -15.37 10.26
CA VAL A 574 -6.61 -16.43 10.49
C VAL A 574 -5.18 -15.89 10.53
N THR A 575 -4.88 -14.81 9.80
CA THR A 575 -3.54 -14.20 9.78
C THR A 575 -3.62 -12.69 9.99
N LYS A 576 -2.70 -12.17 10.81
CA LYS A 576 -2.49 -10.72 10.97
C LYS A 576 -1.46 -10.17 9.97
N ASN A 577 -0.97 -11.00 9.07
CA ASN A 577 0.14 -10.70 8.18
C ASN A 577 -0.39 -10.46 6.77
N THR A 578 -0.10 -9.30 6.20
CA THR A 578 -0.31 -9.04 4.77
C THR A 578 0.63 -9.89 3.92
N ASP A 579 0.26 -10.16 2.67
CA ASP A 579 1.25 -10.63 1.70
C ASP A 579 2.05 -9.43 1.18
N LEU A 580 3.27 -9.67 0.69
CA LEU A 580 4.19 -8.63 0.24
C LEU A 580 4.47 -8.75 -1.26
N LEU A 581 4.42 -7.61 -1.95
CA LEU A 581 4.96 -7.43 -3.30
C LEU A 581 6.36 -6.83 -3.16
N ILE A 582 7.38 -7.54 -3.65
CA ILE A 582 8.76 -7.07 -3.61
C ILE A 582 9.24 -6.94 -5.05
N ALA A 583 9.58 -5.71 -5.46
CA ALA A 583 10.27 -5.45 -6.71
C ALA A 583 11.78 -5.50 -6.48
N ALA A 584 12.45 -6.30 -7.30
CA ALA A 584 13.89 -6.27 -7.44
C ALA A 584 14.28 -5.49 -8.72
N GLU A 585 15.46 -5.70 -9.27
CA GLU A 585 15.88 -5.00 -10.49
C GLU A 585 15.28 -5.65 -11.75
N SER A 586 15.22 -6.99 -11.81
CA SER A 586 14.70 -7.74 -12.96
C SER A 586 13.63 -8.77 -12.60
N ARG A 587 13.18 -8.77 -11.34
CA ARG A 587 12.24 -9.75 -10.82
C ARG A 587 11.15 -9.11 -9.99
N LEU A 588 9.97 -9.69 -10.11
CA LEU A 588 8.85 -9.42 -9.22
C LEU A 588 8.66 -10.62 -8.31
N LEU A 589 8.66 -10.38 -7.00
CA LEU A 589 8.51 -11.42 -5.99
C LEU A 589 7.21 -11.19 -5.22
N ILE A 590 6.42 -12.24 -5.03
CA ILE A 590 5.26 -12.22 -4.13
C ILE A 590 5.58 -13.12 -2.96
N HIS A 591 5.72 -12.54 -1.77
CA HIS A 591 5.96 -13.28 -0.54
C HIS A 591 4.64 -13.43 0.22
N MET A 592 4.18 -14.67 0.34
CA MET A 592 2.91 -15.05 0.93
C MET A 592 3.12 -15.67 2.30
N SER A 593 2.40 -15.16 3.29
CA SER A 593 2.37 -15.72 4.63
C SER A 593 1.20 -16.70 4.73
N SER A 594 1.41 -17.95 4.33
CA SER A 594 0.38 -18.99 4.45
C SER A 594 0.09 -19.28 5.92
N ALA A 595 -1.04 -18.77 6.44
CA ALA A 595 -1.80 -19.68 7.28
C ALA A 595 -2.35 -20.74 6.35
N MET A 596 -2.16 -22.00 6.71
CA MET A 596 -3.03 -23.05 6.22
C MET A 596 -4.47 -22.53 6.29
N VAL A 597 -5.10 -22.40 5.11
CA VAL A 597 -6.54 -22.20 5.00
C VAL A 597 -7.15 -23.49 5.54
N ALA A 598 -7.29 -23.57 6.86
CA ALA A 598 -8.19 -24.52 7.48
C ALA A 598 -9.58 -24.06 7.05
N SER A 599 -10.07 -24.70 5.99
CA SER A 599 -11.43 -24.72 5.46
C SER A 599 -12.37 -23.69 6.08
N ALA A 600 -12.76 -22.69 5.29
CA ALA A 600 -13.83 -21.77 5.63
C ALA A 600 -15.20 -22.47 5.80
N ASN A 601 -15.30 -23.78 5.53
CA ASN A 601 -16.52 -24.57 5.64
C ASN A 601 -16.41 -25.82 6.54
N ALA A 602 -15.32 -26.01 7.28
CA ALA A 602 -15.27 -27.09 8.27
C ALA A 602 -15.98 -26.62 9.55
N PRO A 603 -17.12 -27.21 9.96
CA PRO A 603 -17.71 -26.90 11.24
C PRO A 603 -16.68 -27.16 12.34
N LEU A 604 -16.68 -26.30 13.37
CA LEU A 604 -15.74 -26.34 14.51
C LEU A 604 -15.63 -27.72 15.20
N PHE A 605 -16.59 -28.62 14.99
CA PHE A 605 -16.63 -29.98 15.50
C PHE A 605 -15.96 -31.05 14.61
N ALA A 606 -15.55 -30.71 13.37
CA ALA A 606 -14.86 -31.65 12.49
C ALA A 606 -13.38 -31.86 12.89
N LYS A 607 -12.74 -30.84 13.45
CA LYS A 607 -11.33 -30.92 13.88
C LYS A 607 -11.09 -31.87 15.06
N GLU A 608 -12.03 -31.96 15.98
CA GLU A 608 -11.93 -32.87 17.14
C GLU A 608 -12.14 -34.32 16.69
N LYS A 609 -13.05 -34.54 15.72
CA LYS A 609 -13.33 -35.86 15.16
C LYS A 609 -12.23 -36.38 14.22
N GLU A 610 -11.52 -35.50 13.50
CA GLU A 610 -10.35 -35.88 12.69
C GLU A 610 -9.11 -36.22 13.54
N ALA A 611 -8.87 -35.49 14.64
CA ALA A 611 -7.79 -35.81 15.57
C ALA A 611 -8.01 -37.17 16.27
N ASP A 612 -9.25 -37.45 16.70
CA ASP A 612 -9.59 -38.75 17.29
C ASP A 612 -9.56 -39.89 16.27
N ASN A 613 -10.01 -39.65 15.03
CA ASN A 613 -9.94 -40.65 13.96
C ASN A 613 -8.50 -40.98 13.57
N THR A 614 -7.63 -39.98 13.45
CA THR A 614 -6.21 -40.20 13.11
C THR A 614 -5.47 -40.94 14.22
N ALA A 615 -5.74 -40.65 15.50
CA ALA A 615 -5.18 -41.40 16.63
C ALA A 615 -5.63 -42.87 16.65
N SER A 616 -6.90 -43.14 16.34
CA SER A 616 -7.46 -44.50 16.25
C SER A 616 -6.90 -45.28 15.04
N VAL A 617 -6.75 -44.61 13.89
CA VAL A 617 -6.13 -45.19 12.69
C VAL A 617 -4.66 -45.50 12.93
N ASP A 618 -3.90 -44.57 13.51
CA ASP A 618 -2.47 -44.76 13.83
C ASP A 618 -2.29 -45.89 14.88
N GLN A 619 -3.19 -46.04 15.87
CA GLN A 619 -3.20 -47.20 16.76
C GLN A 619 -3.50 -48.51 16.04
N SER A 620 -4.43 -48.51 15.08
CA SER A 620 -4.77 -49.72 14.32
C SER A 620 -3.63 -50.16 13.38
N LEU A 621 -2.91 -49.21 12.78
CA LEU A 621 -1.74 -49.46 11.93
C LEU A 621 -0.53 -49.90 12.76
N LEU A 622 -0.38 -49.37 13.98
CA LEU A 622 0.62 -49.84 14.95
C LEU A 622 0.40 -51.32 15.30
N LEU A 623 -0.84 -51.72 15.56
CA LEU A 623 -1.20 -53.12 15.87
C LEU A 623 -0.96 -54.08 14.69
N ARG A 624 -1.01 -53.56 13.46
CA ARG A 624 -0.73 -54.33 12.24
C ARG A 624 0.75 -54.30 11.82
N GLY A 625 1.59 -53.51 12.49
CA GLY A 625 2.99 -53.34 12.12
C GLY A 625 3.20 -52.54 10.83
N GLU A 626 2.18 -51.83 10.36
CA GLU A 626 2.18 -51.07 9.10
C GLU A 626 2.32 -49.55 9.33
N LEU A 627 2.59 -49.14 10.57
CA LEU A 627 2.74 -47.73 10.92
C LEU A 627 4.05 -47.16 10.35
N ASP A 628 3.94 -46.06 9.61
CA ASP A 628 5.08 -45.34 9.07
C ASP A 628 5.84 -44.55 10.16
N THR A 629 7.06 -44.10 9.84
CA THR A 629 7.89 -43.36 10.79
C THR A 629 7.27 -42.03 11.22
N VAL A 630 6.38 -41.46 10.41
CA VAL A 630 5.65 -40.21 10.71
C VAL A 630 4.50 -40.48 11.68
N GLY A 631 3.75 -41.57 11.51
CA GLY A 631 2.74 -42.02 12.47
C GLY A 631 3.33 -42.41 13.83
N LEU A 632 4.54 -42.98 13.83
CA LEU A 632 5.24 -43.36 15.07
C LEU A 632 5.63 -42.12 15.91
N ASP A 633 6.03 -41.03 15.26
CA ASP A 633 6.33 -39.75 15.92
C ASP A 633 5.05 -39.13 16.53
N ARG A 634 3.92 -39.20 15.82
CA ARG A 634 2.60 -38.75 16.33
C ARG A 634 2.12 -39.56 17.54
N VAL A 635 2.28 -40.89 17.52
CA VAL A 635 1.93 -41.76 18.66
C VAL A 635 2.84 -41.50 19.86
N MET A 636 4.13 -41.22 19.64
CA MET A 636 5.06 -40.85 20.69
C MET A 636 4.76 -39.48 21.30
N GLU A 637 4.43 -38.48 20.48
CA GLU A 637 4.04 -37.15 20.93
C GLU A 637 2.74 -37.19 21.77
N SER A 638 1.79 -38.03 21.36
CA SER A 638 0.58 -38.36 22.12
C SER A 638 0.87 -38.96 23.50
N MET A 639 1.79 -39.92 23.59
CA MET A 639 2.19 -40.51 24.88
C MET A 639 2.91 -39.52 25.79
N GLY A 640 3.64 -38.54 25.22
CA GLY A 640 4.29 -37.47 25.98
C GLY A 640 3.30 -36.50 26.67
N SER A 641 2.05 -36.44 26.18
CA SER A 641 1.02 -35.53 26.70
C SER A 641 0.22 -36.07 27.90
N LEU A 642 0.39 -37.35 28.28
CA LEU A 642 -0.36 -37.96 29.40
C LEU A 642 0.12 -37.55 30.81
N GLY A 643 1.11 -36.66 30.93
CA GLY A 643 1.65 -36.20 32.20
C GLY A 643 0.84 -35.11 32.93
N THR A 644 -0.17 -34.50 32.30
CA THR A 644 -0.94 -33.41 32.92
C THR A 644 -2.42 -33.46 32.53
N ALA A 645 -3.19 -34.35 33.17
CA ALA A 645 -4.65 -34.29 33.11
C ALA A 645 -5.22 -33.50 34.31
N PRO A 646 -6.07 -32.47 34.09
CA PRO A 646 -6.82 -31.84 35.17
C PRO A 646 -7.99 -32.74 35.61
N ARG A 647 -8.02 -33.09 36.91
CA ARG A 647 -9.15 -33.78 37.55
C ARG A 647 -10.43 -32.93 37.42
N ARG A 648 -11.42 -33.38 36.66
CA ARG A 648 -12.81 -32.93 36.76
C ARG A 648 -13.47 -33.62 37.96
N VAL A 649 -13.74 -32.85 39.01
CA VAL A 649 -14.72 -33.21 40.05
C VAL A 649 -16.10 -32.83 39.55
N GLY A 650 -17.00 -33.81 39.45
CA GLY A 650 -18.41 -33.59 39.19
C GLY A 650 -19.15 -33.24 40.48
N PHE A 651 -20.06 -32.27 40.40
CA PHE A 651 -21.16 -32.14 41.36
C PHE A 651 -22.45 -32.50 40.64
N ALA A 652 -23.19 -33.44 41.22
CA ALA A 652 -24.53 -33.81 40.85
C ALA A 652 -25.50 -33.22 41.89
N ALA A 653 -26.53 -32.53 41.41
CA ALA A 653 -27.93 -32.49 41.86
C ALA A 653 -28.59 -31.25 41.24
#